data_AF-W6QYU0-F1
#
_entry.id   AF-W6QYU0-F1
#
_cell.length_a   1.000
_cell.length_b   1.000
_cell.length_c   1.000
_cell.angle_alpha   90.00
_cell.angle_beta   90.00
_cell.angle_gamma   90.00
#
_symmetry.space_group_name_H-M   'P 1'
#
loop_
_entity.id
_entity.type
_entity.pdbx_description
1 polymer ?
#
loop_
_entity_poly.entity_id
_entity_poly.type
_entity_poly.pdbx_seq_one_letter_code
_entity_poly.pdbx_strand_id
1 'polypeptide(L)'
;MSFGADEEILQDFLVEAGEILEQLSEQLVELESRPDDMNLLNAIFRGFHTVKGGAGFLQLNELVECCHIAENVFDILRKGERRVESELMDVVLEALDAINGMFGEVRERREPTPASPELLAALARLAEPGGAEAAPAPVQQAEPEPVPVSQPATPSAAAGDITDSEFEQLLDALGDAPAAAPSAQTSASDEITDDEFESLLDQLHGKGQFAGTVETPAAAVVASAPAGAAAGDEITDDEFEALLDQLHGKGQFSATAEAAAPVAAVAAAPAPAGDEITDDEFEALLDQLHGKGKFVPPAEPAPAPAAAAKPAAVPKAAAPAKPAAAKPEPAAARASAAPAPAADKAPAASEAETTVRVDTARLDEIMNMVGELVLVRNRLVRLGLNSGDEAMSKAVSNLDVVTADLQTSVMKTRMQPIKKVFGRFPRLVRDLARNLKKEINLELVGEETDLDKNLVEALADPLVHLVRNAVDHGVETPEEREKAGKARAGRVVLSAEQEGDHILLSITDDGKGMDADVLRAKAVEKGLLDKDAADRLNEFECYNLIFAPGFSTKTEISDVSGRGVGMDVVKTKISQLNGTVNVFSQKGQGSKIVIKVPLTLAIMPTLMVMLDNQAFAFPLVNVNEIFHLDLSRTNVVDGQEVVIVRDKALPLFYLKRWLVPQAYHEGQREGHVVILTVGSQRIGFVVDQLVGQEEVVIKPLGKMLQGTPGMSGATITGDGRIALILDVPSMLKRYARRF
;
A
#
# COMPACT_ATOMS: atom_id res chain seq x y z
N MET A 1 4.30 8.38 -42.85
CA MET A 1 4.14 7.58 -41.63
C MET A 1 4.36 8.52 -40.46
N SER A 2 3.30 8.83 -39.71
CA SER A 2 3.35 9.72 -38.54
C SER A 2 3.76 8.89 -37.32
N PHE A 3 4.95 9.12 -36.77
CA PHE A 3 5.53 8.34 -35.68
C PHE A 3 4.82 8.52 -34.31
N GLY A 4 3.81 9.38 -34.20
CA GLY A 4 3.04 9.56 -32.96
C GLY A 4 1.88 8.57 -32.79
N ALA A 5 1.31 8.07 -33.90
CA ALA A 5 0.12 7.22 -33.84
C ALA A 5 0.42 5.79 -33.34
N ASP A 6 1.60 5.25 -33.68
CA ASP A 6 2.01 3.92 -33.24
C ASP A 6 2.35 3.89 -31.73
N GLU A 7 2.72 5.03 -31.14
CA GLU A 7 3.06 5.13 -29.71
C GLU A 7 1.82 5.21 -28.81
N GLU A 8 0.76 5.89 -29.26
CA GLU A 8 -0.53 5.94 -28.55
C GLU A 8 -1.20 4.55 -28.54
N ILE A 9 -1.20 3.86 -29.69
CA ILE A 9 -1.77 2.51 -29.80
C ILE A 9 -0.97 1.49 -28.98
N LEU A 10 0.36 1.61 -28.95
CA LEU A 10 1.20 0.78 -28.10
C LEU A 10 0.90 1.01 -26.61
N GLN A 11 0.71 2.26 -26.17
CA GLN A 11 0.36 2.55 -24.78
C GLN A 11 -1.01 1.98 -24.41
N ASP A 12 -2.01 2.14 -25.26
CA ASP A 12 -3.34 1.58 -25.03
C ASP A 12 -3.30 0.05 -24.93
N PHE A 13 -2.57 -0.62 -25.84
CA PHE A 13 -2.33 -2.06 -25.75
C PHE A 13 -1.63 -2.45 -24.45
N LEU A 14 -0.60 -1.72 -24.03
CA LEU A 14 0.14 -2.02 -22.79
C LEU A 14 -0.72 -1.84 -21.53
N VAL A 15 -1.73 -0.98 -21.56
CA VAL A 15 -2.68 -0.85 -20.45
C VAL A 15 -3.67 -2.01 -20.48
N GLU A 16 -4.31 -2.27 -21.62
CA GLU A 16 -5.33 -3.31 -21.77
C GLU A 16 -4.77 -4.71 -21.54
N ALA A 17 -3.67 -5.06 -22.22
CA ALA A 17 -3.04 -6.36 -22.08
C ALA A 17 -2.45 -6.55 -20.66
N GLY A 18 -2.01 -5.49 -20.00
CA GLY A 18 -1.54 -5.55 -18.62
C GLY A 18 -2.64 -5.99 -17.65
N GLU A 19 -3.84 -5.44 -17.81
CA GLU A 19 -5.02 -5.83 -17.01
C GLU A 19 -5.44 -7.27 -17.31
N ILE A 20 -5.44 -7.67 -18.59
CA ILE A 20 -5.79 -9.04 -18.99
C ILE A 20 -4.78 -10.04 -18.41
N LEU A 21 -3.47 -9.72 -18.44
CA LEU A 21 -2.44 -10.59 -17.88
C LEU A 21 -2.52 -10.69 -16.34
N GLU A 22 -2.88 -9.61 -15.65
CA GLU A 22 -3.16 -9.63 -14.21
C GLU A 22 -4.37 -10.53 -13.91
N GLN A 23 -5.47 -10.36 -14.63
CA GLN A 23 -6.67 -11.21 -14.49
C GLN A 23 -6.39 -12.68 -14.83
N LEU A 24 -5.62 -12.95 -15.88
CA LEU A 24 -5.20 -14.31 -16.25
C LEU A 24 -4.40 -14.97 -15.13
N SER A 25 -3.54 -14.22 -14.45
CA SER A 25 -2.76 -14.72 -13.31
C SER A 25 -3.68 -15.20 -12.18
N GLU A 26 -4.69 -14.41 -11.83
CA GLU A 26 -5.67 -14.76 -10.79
C GLU A 26 -6.54 -15.95 -11.21
N GLN A 27 -7.04 -15.94 -12.44
CA GLN A 27 -7.90 -16.98 -12.98
C GLN A 27 -7.20 -18.34 -13.08
N LEU A 28 -5.92 -18.38 -13.46
CA LEU A 28 -5.15 -19.63 -13.49
C LEU A 28 -4.97 -20.24 -12.10
N VAL A 29 -4.75 -19.41 -11.08
CA VAL A 29 -4.68 -19.87 -9.68
C VAL A 29 -6.03 -20.38 -9.21
N GLU A 30 -7.13 -19.69 -9.55
CA GLU A 30 -8.48 -20.18 -9.23
C GLU A 30 -8.79 -21.51 -9.95
N LEU A 31 -8.34 -21.67 -11.20
CA LEU A 31 -8.55 -22.88 -12.00
C LEU A 31 -7.87 -24.09 -11.40
N GLU A 32 -6.75 -23.88 -10.71
CA GLU A 32 -6.09 -24.95 -9.96
C GLU A 32 -6.98 -25.51 -8.84
N SER A 33 -7.74 -24.64 -8.18
CA SER A 33 -8.67 -25.06 -7.12
C SER A 33 -9.99 -25.62 -7.66
N ARG A 34 -10.37 -25.23 -8.88
CA ARG A 34 -11.62 -25.66 -9.57
C ARG A 34 -11.33 -26.12 -11.01
N PRO A 35 -10.73 -27.30 -11.20
CA PRO A 35 -10.24 -27.76 -12.50
C PRO A 35 -11.32 -27.99 -13.57
N ASP A 36 -12.56 -28.23 -13.14
CA ASP A 36 -13.70 -28.54 -14.01
C ASP A 36 -14.57 -27.29 -14.33
N ASP A 37 -14.14 -26.09 -13.91
CA ASP A 37 -14.90 -24.85 -14.15
C ASP A 37 -14.78 -24.38 -15.60
N MET A 38 -15.79 -24.73 -16.40
CA MET A 38 -15.86 -24.36 -17.82
C MET A 38 -15.98 -22.84 -18.05
N ASN A 39 -16.53 -22.08 -17.11
CA ASN A 39 -16.59 -20.61 -17.28
C ASN A 39 -15.19 -20.02 -17.18
N LEU A 40 -14.39 -20.53 -16.24
CA LEU A 40 -13.03 -20.10 -16.00
C LEU A 40 -12.10 -20.47 -17.16
N LEU A 41 -12.21 -21.70 -17.68
CA LEU A 41 -11.48 -22.12 -18.90
C LEU A 41 -11.79 -21.22 -20.11
N ASN A 42 -13.07 -20.85 -20.30
CA ASN A 42 -13.49 -19.96 -21.38
C ASN A 42 -13.06 -18.49 -21.17
N ALA A 43 -12.91 -18.05 -19.92
CA ALA A 43 -12.39 -16.72 -19.60
C ALA A 43 -10.88 -16.65 -19.89
N ILE A 44 -10.12 -17.65 -19.44
CA ILE A 44 -8.67 -17.74 -19.65
C ILE A 44 -8.34 -17.85 -21.13
N PHE A 45 -9.05 -18.69 -21.89
CA PHE A 45 -8.89 -18.77 -23.34
C PHE A 45 -9.10 -17.41 -24.02
N ARG A 46 -10.15 -16.68 -23.64
CA ARG A 46 -10.43 -15.35 -24.19
C ARG A 46 -9.32 -14.36 -23.84
N GLY A 47 -8.78 -14.41 -22.63
CA GLY A 47 -7.65 -13.56 -22.23
C GLY A 47 -6.43 -13.76 -23.13
N PHE A 48 -5.97 -15.01 -23.31
CA PHE A 48 -4.85 -15.30 -24.23
C PHE A 48 -5.15 -14.90 -25.68
N HIS A 49 -6.38 -15.16 -26.17
CA HIS A 49 -6.78 -14.78 -27.52
C HIS A 49 -6.74 -13.25 -27.73
N THR A 50 -7.20 -12.47 -26.75
CA THR A 50 -7.20 -11.00 -26.84
C THR A 50 -5.78 -10.44 -26.80
N VAL A 51 -4.91 -10.94 -25.90
CA VAL A 51 -3.50 -10.53 -25.83
C VAL A 51 -2.76 -10.88 -27.13
N LYS A 52 -3.00 -12.06 -27.70
CA LYS A 52 -2.47 -12.46 -29.01
C LYS A 52 -2.94 -11.49 -30.11
N GLY A 53 -4.21 -11.11 -30.12
CA GLY A 53 -4.79 -10.19 -31.11
C GLY A 53 -4.11 -8.81 -31.07
N GLY A 54 -3.96 -8.24 -29.87
CA GLY A 54 -3.27 -6.95 -29.69
C GLY A 54 -1.78 -7.01 -30.02
N ALA A 55 -1.09 -8.07 -29.60
CA ALA A 55 0.32 -8.29 -29.93
C ALA A 55 0.54 -8.46 -31.44
N GLY A 56 -0.38 -9.13 -32.14
CA GLY A 56 -0.33 -9.32 -33.59
C GLY A 56 -0.53 -8.03 -34.38
N PHE A 57 -1.38 -7.12 -33.89
CA PHE A 57 -1.54 -5.79 -34.49
C PHE A 57 -0.24 -4.96 -34.43
N LEU A 58 0.50 -5.10 -33.33
CA LEU A 58 1.77 -4.39 -33.09
C LEU A 58 3.01 -5.15 -33.58
N GLN A 59 2.83 -6.26 -34.30
CA GLN A 59 3.91 -7.11 -34.83
C GLN A 59 4.89 -7.66 -33.76
N LEU A 60 4.41 -7.87 -32.53
CA LEU A 60 5.18 -8.46 -31.44
C LEU A 60 5.18 -10.00 -31.55
N ASN A 61 5.94 -10.53 -32.51
CA ASN A 61 5.87 -11.92 -32.96
C ASN A 61 6.10 -12.95 -31.84
N GLU A 62 7.01 -12.66 -30.92
CA GLU A 62 7.43 -13.53 -29.82
C GLU A 62 6.30 -13.67 -28.79
N LEU A 63 5.59 -12.57 -28.52
CA LEU A 63 4.38 -12.54 -27.69
C LEU A 63 3.23 -13.29 -28.37
N VAL A 64 3.05 -13.11 -29.68
CA VAL A 64 2.03 -13.81 -30.47
C VAL A 64 2.25 -15.32 -30.42
N GLU A 65 3.50 -15.79 -30.60
CA GLU A 65 3.85 -17.21 -30.60
C GLU A 65 3.53 -17.86 -29.26
N CYS A 66 4.00 -17.26 -28.15
CA CYS A 66 3.78 -17.83 -26.82
C CYS A 66 2.28 -17.84 -26.45
N CYS A 67 1.56 -16.73 -26.69
CA CYS A 67 0.12 -16.65 -26.45
C CYS A 67 -0.67 -17.64 -27.31
N HIS A 68 -0.29 -17.85 -28.57
CA HIS A 68 -0.97 -18.79 -29.47
C HIS A 68 -0.84 -20.26 -28.99
N ILE A 69 0.35 -20.67 -28.55
CA ILE A 69 0.52 -22.05 -28.06
C ILE A 69 -0.21 -22.23 -26.72
N ALA A 70 -0.14 -21.26 -25.81
CA ALA A 70 -0.92 -21.29 -24.57
C ALA A 70 -2.43 -21.37 -24.84
N GLU A 71 -2.92 -20.56 -25.78
CA GLU A 71 -4.30 -20.57 -26.24
C GLU A 71 -4.75 -21.96 -26.75
N ASN A 72 -3.90 -22.66 -27.50
CA ASN A 72 -4.19 -24.00 -28.01
C ASN A 72 -4.33 -25.04 -26.89
N VAL A 73 -3.53 -24.94 -25.82
CA VAL A 73 -3.70 -25.78 -24.62
C VAL A 73 -5.10 -25.60 -24.03
N PHE A 74 -5.56 -24.35 -23.90
CA PHE A 74 -6.90 -24.05 -23.37
C PHE A 74 -8.04 -24.41 -24.33
N ASP A 75 -7.79 -24.48 -25.64
CA ASP A 75 -8.75 -25.05 -26.60
C ASP A 75 -9.03 -26.53 -26.34
N ILE A 76 -7.99 -27.31 -26.08
CA ILE A 76 -8.13 -28.74 -25.79
C ILE A 76 -8.80 -28.99 -24.44
N LEU A 77 -8.44 -28.19 -23.43
CA LEU A 77 -9.07 -28.25 -22.11
C LEU A 77 -10.58 -27.96 -22.19
N ARG A 78 -10.99 -26.92 -22.93
CA ARG A 78 -12.42 -26.58 -23.05
C ARG A 78 -13.22 -27.62 -23.84
N LYS A 79 -12.59 -28.31 -24.80
CA LYS A 79 -13.20 -29.40 -25.57
C LYS A 79 -13.30 -30.69 -24.75
N GLY A 80 -12.71 -30.74 -23.56
CA GLY A 80 -12.67 -31.93 -22.71
C GLY A 80 -11.75 -33.03 -23.24
N GLU A 81 -10.87 -32.69 -24.19
CA GLU A 81 -9.92 -33.61 -24.82
C GLU A 81 -8.69 -33.90 -23.92
N ARG A 82 -8.50 -33.10 -22.87
CA ARG A 82 -7.48 -33.27 -21.82
C ARG A 82 -8.03 -32.71 -20.50
N ARG A 83 -7.55 -33.23 -19.36
CA ARG A 83 -7.89 -32.72 -18.03
C ARG A 83 -6.80 -31.79 -17.50
N VAL A 84 -7.19 -30.87 -16.63
CA VAL A 84 -6.23 -30.01 -15.91
C VAL A 84 -5.49 -30.87 -14.89
N GLU A 85 -4.19 -31.05 -15.11
CA GLU A 85 -3.27 -31.77 -14.22
C GLU A 85 -2.22 -30.81 -13.66
N SER A 86 -1.57 -31.17 -12.55
CA SER A 86 -0.57 -30.28 -11.93
C SER A 86 0.61 -29.97 -12.86
N GLU A 87 1.07 -30.93 -13.67
CA GLU A 87 2.15 -30.71 -14.64
C GLU A 87 1.74 -29.70 -15.72
N LEU A 88 0.48 -29.78 -16.18
CA LEU A 88 -0.06 -28.82 -17.15
C LEU A 88 -0.12 -27.41 -16.56
N MET A 89 -0.60 -27.29 -15.32
CA MET A 89 -0.72 -25.99 -14.65
C MET A 89 0.65 -25.33 -14.45
N ASP A 90 1.66 -26.11 -14.03
CA ASP A 90 3.01 -25.60 -13.84
C ASP A 90 3.58 -25.01 -15.15
N VAL A 91 3.42 -25.71 -16.27
CA VAL A 91 3.89 -25.27 -17.60
C VAL A 91 3.11 -24.06 -18.12
N VAL A 92 1.80 -23.98 -17.87
CA VAL A 92 0.99 -22.82 -18.26
C VAL A 92 1.35 -21.57 -17.44
N LEU A 93 1.61 -21.73 -16.14
CA LEU A 93 2.07 -20.62 -15.31
C LEU A 93 3.47 -20.13 -15.72
N GLU A 94 4.35 -21.04 -16.12
CA GLU A 94 5.66 -20.69 -16.70
C GLU A 94 5.50 -19.92 -18.03
N ALA A 95 4.54 -20.31 -18.87
CA ALA A 95 4.18 -19.56 -20.08
C ALA A 95 3.70 -18.14 -19.77
N LEU A 96 2.84 -17.99 -18.75
CA LEU A 96 2.37 -16.68 -18.33
C LEU A 96 3.50 -15.82 -17.75
N ASP A 97 4.47 -16.39 -17.05
CA ASP A 97 5.66 -15.67 -16.59
C ASP A 97 6.52 -15.20 -17.76
N ALA A 98 6.72 -16.05 -18.77
CA ALA A 98 7.46 -15.68 -19.98
C ALA A 98 6.76 -14.53 -20.73
N ILE A 99 5.43 -14.60 -20.87
CA ILE A 99 4.61 -13.53 -21.46
C ILE A 99 4.73 -12.23 -20.64
N ASN A 100 4.64 -12.30 -19.31
CA ASN A 100 4.84 -11.13 -18.44
C ASN A 100 6.26 -10.54 -18.56
N GLY A 101 7.27 -11.40 -18.74
CA GLY A 101 8.65 -10.99 -19.00
C GLY A 101 8.78 -10.21 -20.30
N MET A 102 8.29 -10.78 -21.41
CA MET A 102 8.24 -10.11 -22.73
C MET A 102 7.46 -8.80 -22.65
N PHE A 103 6.33 -8.80 -21.94
CA PHE A 103 5.51 -7.61 -21.74
C PHE A 103 6.25 -6.49 -20.98
N GLY A 104 7.01 -6.86 -19.96
CA GLY A 104 7.90 -5.93 -19.24
C GLY A 104 8.98 -5.34 -20.14
N GLU A 105 9.56 -6.13 -21.04
CA GLU A 105 10.56 -5.67 -22.01
C GLU A 105 9.96 -4.68 -23.02
N VAL A 106 8.77 -4.96 -23.55
CA VAL A 106 8.03 -4.06 -24.44
C VAL A 106 7.73 -2.73 -23.74
N ARG A 107 7.30 -2.78 -22.47
CA ARG A 107 7.07 -1.57 -21.65
C ARG A 107 8.34 -0.73 -21.43
N GLU A 108 9.50 -1.38 -21.38
CA GLU A 108 10.81 -0.73 -21.30
C GLU A 108 11.38 -0.33 -22.68
N ARG A 109 10.59 -0.47 -23.75
CA ARG A 109 10.97 -0.19 -25.14
C ARG A 109 12.14 -1.06 -25.63
N ARG A 110 12.18 -2.31 -25.18
CA ARG A 110 13.13 -3.34 -25.64
C ARG A 110 12.39 -4.37 -26.48
N GLU A 111 13.09 -4.97 -27.43
CA GLU A 111 12.56 -6.12 -28.19
C GLU A 111 12.36 -7.31 -27.24
N PRO A 112 11.20 -7.99 -27.30
CA PRO A 112 10.90 -9.10 -26.41
C PRO A 112 11.82 -10.29 -26.70
N THR A 113 12.42 -10.82 -25.65
CA THR A 113 13.24 -12.03 -25.72
C THR A 113 12.33 -13.24 -25.91
N PRO A 114 12.60 -14.14 -26.88
CA PRO A 114 11.80 -15.34 -27.09
C PRO A 114 11.75 -16.24 -25.84
N ALA A 115 10.62 -16.92 -25.65
CA ALA A 115 10.49 -17.94 -24.61
C ALA A 115 11.47 -19.09 -24.86
N SER A 116 11.84 -19.81 -23.80
CA SER A 116 12.78 -20.92 -23.95
C SER A 116 12.22 -21.99 -24.91
N PRO A 117 13.04 -22.56 -25.81
CA PRO A 117 12.56 -23.61 -26.72
C PRO A 117 11.98 -24.84 -25.99
N GLU A 118 12.48 -25.11 -24.78
CA GLU A 118 11.98 -26.17 -23.89
C GLU A 118 10.54 -25.91 -23.43
N LEU A 119 10.22 -24.66 -23.05
CA LEU A 119 8.89 -24.25 -22.64
C LEU A 119 7.89 -24.30 -23.81
N LEU A 120 8.28 -23.80 -24.98
CA LEU A 120 7.45 -23.85 -26.18
C LEU A 120 7.14 -25.30 -26.59
N ALA A 121 8.13 -26.20 -26.52
CA ALA A 121 7.95 -27.62 -26.78
C ALA A 121 7.05 -28.30 -25.73
N ALA A 122 7.18 -27.94 -24.45
CA ALA A 122 6.34 -28.45 -23.38
C ALA A 122 4.87 -28.05 -23.56
N LEU A 123 4.61 -26.78 -23.89
CA LEU A 123 3.27 -26.27 -24.20
C LEU A 123 2.68 -26.94 -25.44
N ALA A 124 3.46 -27.09 -26.51
CA ALA A 124 3.02 -27.76 -27.73
C ALA A 124 2.61 -29.23 -27.48
N ARG A 125 3.37 -29.96 -26.66
CA ARG A 125 3.01 -31.34 -26.24
C ARG A 125 1.72 -31.40 -25.41
N LEU A 126 1.47 -30.38 -24.59
CA LEU A 126 0.24 -30.27 -23.80
C LEU A 126 -0.95 -29.83 -24.66
N ALA A 127 -0.69 -29.16 -25.78
CA ALA A 127 -1.65 -28.81 -26.82
C ALA A 127 -1.94 -29.96 -27.80
N GLU A 128 -1.72 -31.22 -27.39
CA GLU A 128 -2.21 -32.41 -28.10
C GLU A 128 -3.26 -33.16 -27.26
N PRO A 129 -4.29 -33.79 -27.87
CA PRO A 129 -5.33 -34.53 -27.15
C PRO A 129 -4.74 -35.61 -26.25
N GLY A 130 -5.31 -35.80 -25.06
CA GLY A 130 -4.89 -36.80 -24.08
C GLY A 130 -5.20 -38.22 -24.55
N GLY A 131 -4.38 -38.74 -25.47
CA GLY A 131 -4.55 -40.07 -26.06
C GLY A 131 -3.35 -40.60 -26.84
N ALA A 132 -2.28 -39.81 -27.05
CA ALA A 132 -1.02 -40.30 -27.59
C ALA A 132 -0.08 -40.69 -26.44
N GLU A 133 -0.29 -41.89 -25.89
CA GLU A 133 0.71 -42.57 -25.08
C GLU A 133 1.91 -42.87 -26.00
N ALA A 134 2.90 -41.97 -26.01
CA ALA A 134 4.20 -42.24 -26.60
C ALA A 134 4.90 -43.30 -25.74
N ALA A 135 4.87 -44.54 -26.23
CA ALA A 135 5.63 -45.65 -25.68
C ALA A 135 7.10 -45.27 -25.47
N PRO A 136 7.75 -45.68 -24.37
CA PRO A 136 9.14 -45.32 -24.11
C PRO A 136 10.06 -45.99 -25.15
N ALA A 137 10.84 -45.17 -25.86
CA ALA A 137 11.92 -45.66 -26.71
C ALA A 137 13.01 -46.31 -25.82
N PRO A 138 13.51 -47.51 -26.18
CA PRO A 138 14.52 -48.19 -25.39
C PRO A 138 15.89 -47.51 -25.54
N VAL A 139 16.56 -47.44 -24.40
CA VAL A 139 17.93 -46.96 -24.16
C VAL A 139 18.93 -47.67 -25.08
N GLN A 140 19.73 -46.93 -25.86
CA GLN A 140 20.94 -47.44 -26.52
C GLN A 140 22.20 -46.80 -25.92
N GLN A 141 23.09 -47.68 -25.46
CA GLN A 141 24.44 -47.39 -24.97
C GLN A 141 25.39 -47.04 -26.13
N ALA A 142 26.33 -46.12 -25.87
CA ALA A 142 27.52 -45.82 -26.67
C ALA A 142 28.46 -47.06 -26.75
N GLU A 143 29.17 -47.38 -27.85
CA GLU A 143 30.40 -46.79 -28.45
C GLU A 143 30.85 -47.73 -29.62
N PRO A 144 31.93 -47.49 -30.43
CA PRO A 144 32.39 -46.31 -31.19
C PRO A 144 32.62 -46.60 -32.71
N GLU A 145 32.90 -45.51 -33.46
CA GLU A 145 33.57 -45.29 -34.78
C GLU A 145 34.11 -46.46 -35.66
N PRO A 146 34.08 -46.35 -37.02
CA PRO A 146 34.95 -45.39 -37.73
C PRO A 146 34.43 -44.72 -39.03
N VAL A 147 35.06 -43.58 -39.32
CA VAL A 147 35.12 -42.77 -40.57
C VAL A 147 35.98 -43.45 -41.67
N PRO A 148 36.09 -42.99 -42.96
CA PRO A 148 35.52 -41.78 -43.62
C PRO A 148 35.08 -41.91 -45.12
N VAL A 149 34.78 -40.72 -45.72
CA VAL A 149 34.75 -40.26 -47.15
C VAL A 149 33.54 -40.71 -48.01
N SER A 150 32.82 -39.90 -48.82
CA SER A 150 33.03 -38.60 -49.52
C SER A 150 31.69 -38.06 -50.10
N GLN A 151 31.40 -36.76 -49.91
CA GLN A 151 30.92 -35.69 -50.84
C GLN A 151 29.87 -35.92 -52.01
N PRO A 152 29.18 -34.86 -52.52
CA PRO A 152 27.72 -34.71 -52.33
C PRO A 152 26.86 -34.39 -53.58
N ALA A 153 25.54 -34.25 -53.33
CA ALA A 153 24.54 -33.36 -53.96
C ALA A 153 23.47 -33.92 -54.95
N THR A 154 22.20 -33.82 -54.50
CA THR A 154 20.90 -33.53 -55.20
C THR A 154 20.35 -34.54 -56.23
N PRO A 155 19.02 -34.64 -56.52
CA PRO A 155 17.97 -33.58 -56.61
C PRO A 155 16.56 -33.91 -56.01
N SER A 156 15.76 -32.92 -55.56
CA SER A 156 14.66 -32.12 -56.21
C SER A 156 13.27 -32.79 -56.35
N ALA A 157 12.22 -32.12 -55.82
CA ALA A 157 10.90 -31.77 -56.42
C ALA A 157 9.87 -31.46 -55.28
N ALA A 158 9.44 -30.21 -55.03
CA ALA A 158 8.41 -29.36 -55.70
C ALA A 158 6.95 -29.83 -55.42
N ALA A 159 5.94 -29.01 -55.08
CA ALA A 159 5.59 -27.59 -55.32
C ALA A 159 4.58 -27.10 -54.23
N GLY A 160 4.22 -25.81 -54.08
CA GLY A 160 4.52 -24.58 -54.81
C GLY A 160 3.93 -23.37 -54.07
N ASP A 161 4.61 -22.23 -54.18
CA ASP A 161 4.34 -20.97 -53.48
C ASP A 161 4.12 -19.85 -54.51
N ILE A 162 3.27 -18.88 -54.18
CA ILE A 162 2.95 -17.71 -55.02
C ILE A 162 4.14 -16.73 -54.97
N THR A 163 4.62 -16.24 -56.11
CA THR A 163 5.83 -15.40 -56.19
C THR A 163 5.54 -13.91 -56.24
N ASP A 164 6.37 -13.11 -55.56
CA ASP A 164 6.32 -11.64 -55.39
C ASP A 164 6.17 -10.82 -56.68
N SER A 165 6.50 -11.39 -57.84
CA SER A 165 6.34 -10.74 -59.14
C SER A 165 4.87 -10.52 -59.55
N GLU A 166 3.93 -11.30 -59.02
CA GLU A 166 2.49 -11.12 -59.23
C GLU A 166 1.88 -10.07 -58.29
N PHE A 167 2.52 -9.80 -57.16
CA PHE A 167 2.07 -8.79 -56.19
C PHE A 167 2.45 -7.36 -56.66
N GLU A 168 3.62 -7.19 -57.27
CA GLU A 168 4.04 -5.89 -57.83
C GLU A 168 3.17 -5.43 -59.01
N GLN A 169 2.61 -6.35 -59.80
CA GLN A 169 1.67 -6.01 -60.87
C GLN A 169 0.28 -5.56 -60.36
N LEU A 170 -0.07 -5.88 -59.12
CA LEU A 170 -1.33 -5.45 -58.49
C LEU A 170 -1.22 -4.06 -57.86
N LEU A 171 -0.02 -3.65 -57.45
CA LEU A 171 0.27 -2.32 -56.89
C LEU A 171 0.38 -1.24 -57.98
N ASP A 172 0.84 -1.60 -59.18
CA ASP A 172 0.91 -0.71 -60.35
C ASP A 172 -0.49 -0.34 -60.93
N ALA A 173 -1.55 -1.01 -60.48
CA ALA A 173 -2.93 -0.76 -60.93
C ALA A 173 -3.70 0.30 -60.12
N LEU A 174 -3.09 0.90 -59.09
CA LEU A 174 -3.81 1.78 -58.15
C LEU A 174 -3.19 3.19 -57.96
N GLY A 175 -2.29 3.62 -58.82
CA GLY A 175 -1.75 4.98 -58.77
C GLY A 175 -1.76 5.69 -60.13
N ASP A 176 -2.66 6.66 -60.32
CA ASP A 176 -2.49 7.69 -61.36
C ASP A 176 -2.62 9.10 -60.76
N ALA A 177 -1.44 9.72 -60.57
CA ALA A 177 -1.05 11.13 -60.73
C ALA A 177 -1.75 12.28 -59.93
N PRO A 178 -1.13 13.48 -59.86
CA PRO A 178 0.25 13.76 -59.46
C PRO A 178 0.36 14.91 -58.43
N ALA A 179 1.52 14.96 -57.76
CA ALA A 179 1.99 16.09 -56.97
C ALA A 179 2.37 17.30 -57.84
N ALA A 180 2.18 18.51 -57.28
CA ALA A 180 2.90 19.72 -57.67
C ALA A 180 3.42 20.42 -56.40
N ALA A 181 4.73 20.64 -56.35
CA ALA A 181 5.45 21.38 -55.31
C ALA A 181 5.21 22.92 -55.43
N PRO A 182 5.59 23.78 -54.46
CA PRO A 182 7.01 24.02 -54.17
C PRO A 182 7.39 24.31 -52.69
N SER A 183 8.70 24.24 -52.51
CA SER A 183 9.57 24.63 -51.37
C SER A 183 9.31 26.00 -50.72
N ALA A 184 9.51 26.07 -49.39
CA ALA A 184 10.05 27.26 -48.71
C ALA A 184 10.79 26.85 -47.41
N GLN A 185 11.85 27.61 -47.09
CA GLN A 185 12.78 27.38 -45.99
C GLN A 185 12.35 28.04 -44.67
N THR A 186 12.86 27.47 -43.57
CA THR A 186 13.30 28.10 -42.30
C THR A 186 12.29 28.60 -41.26
N SER A 187 12.67 28.30 -40.00
CA SER A 187 12.28 28.91 -38.70
C SER A 187 10.81 28.73 -38.29
N ALA A 188 10.41 28.73 -37.02
CA ALA A 188 10.98 28.52 -35.69
C ALA A 188 9.72 28.67 -34.78
N SER A 189 9.58 27.83 -33.75
CA SER A 189 8.55 27.90 -32.67
C SER A 189 7.08 28.04 -33.10
N ASP A 190 6.25 27.02 -32.82
CA ASP A 190 4.80 27.18 -32.83
C ASP A 190 4.22 26.85 -31.44
N GLU A 191 3.91 27.93 -30.71
CA GLU A 191 2.76 28.01 -29.82
C GLU A 191 1.54 28.34 -30.71
N ILE A 192 0.46 27.57 -30.60
CA ILE A 192 -0.78 27.82 -31.33
C ILE A 192 -1.35 29.16 -30.85
N THR A 193 -1.70 30.05 -31.78
CA THR A 193 -2.30 31.35 -31.46
C THR A 193 -3.79 31.22 -31.15
N ASP A 194 -4.33 32.06 -30.25
CA ASP A 194 -5.74 32.02 -29.81
C ASP A 194 -6.73 32.15 -30.99
N ASP A 195 -6.39 32.94 -32.01
CA ASP A 195 -7.20 33.11 -33.22
C ASP A 195 -7.28 31.81 -34.06
N GLU A 196 -6.22 31.01 -34.05
CA GLU A 196 -6.15 29.72 -34.76
C GLU A 196 -6.93 28.64 -34.01
N PHE A 197 -6.90 28.69 -32.68
CA PHE A 197 -7.70 27.85 -31.79
C PHE A 197 -9.21 28.14 -31.89
N GLU A 198 -9.62 29.42 -31.94
CA GLU A 198 -11.02 29.81 -32.15
C GLU A 198 -11.54 29.34 -33.53
N SER A 199 -10.69 29.38 -34.56
CA SER A 199 -11.05 28.91 -35.90
C SER A 199 -11.29 27.39 -35.97
N LEU A 200 -10.56 26.62 -35.14
CA LEU A 200 -10.71 25.17 -35.00
C LEU A 200 -11.97 24.81 -34.19
N LEU A 201 -12.30 25.59 -33.16
CA LEU A 201 -13.54 25.42 -32.39
C LEU A 201 -14.79 25.72 -33.22
N ASP A 202 -14.74 26.75 -34.07
CA ASP A 202 -15.84 27.10 -34.99
C ASP A 202 -16.06 26.04 -36.08
N GLN A 203 -15.01 25.30 -36.46
CA GLN A 203 -15.11 24.16 -37.40
C GLN A 203 -15.70 22.90 -36.76
N LEU A 204 -15.47 22.69 -35.46
CA LEU A 204 -15.89 21.48 -34.77
C LEU A 204 -17.32 21.59 -34.19
N HIS A 205 -17.75 22.79 -33.79
CA HIS A 205 -19.03 22.98 -33.10
C HIS A 205 -20.03 23.93 -33.79
N GLY A 206 -19.64 24.55 -34.91
CA GLY A 206 -20.50 25.45 -35.68
C GLY A 206 -20.50 26.88 -35.13
N LYS A 207 -20.43 27.86 -36.04
CA LYS A 207 -20.17 29.27 -35.74
C LYS A 207 -21.08 29.89 -34.67
N GLY A 208 -20.46 30.46 -33.62
CA GLY A 208 -21.04 31.55 -32.84
C GLY A 208 -21.57 31.24 -31.43
N GLN A 209 -21.05 30.23 -30.73
CA GLN A 209 -21.50 29.93 -29.35
C GLN A 209 -20.64 30.47 -28.21
N PHE A 210 -19.45 31.03 -28.47
CA PHE A 210 -18.61 31.57 -27.40
C PHE A 210 -17.93 32.87 -27.85
N ALA A 211 -18.55 34.01 -27.50
CA ALA A 211 -17.91 35.32 -27.57
C ALA A 211 -18.11 36.01 -26.21
N GLY A 212 -17.10 35.92 -25.35
CA GLY A 212 -17.02 36.66 -24.10
C GLY A 212 -15.97 37.76 -24.22
N THR A 213 -16.40 38.99 -24.47
CA THR A 213 -15.55 40.18 -24.60
C THR A 213 -14.86 40.54 -23.28
N VAL A 214 -13.53 40.68 -23.33
CA VAL A 214 -12.70 41.27 -22.28
C VAL A 214 -12.67 42.79 -22.45
N GLU A 215 -13.14 43.54 -21.45
CA GLU A 215 -12.87 44.99 -21.33
C GLU A 215 -12.11 45.27 -20.03
N THR A 216 -10.84 45.67 -20.17
CA THR A 216 -10.09 46.44 -19.16
C THR A 216 -10.42 47.93 -19.25
N PRO A 217 -10.41 48.65 -18.11
CA PRO A 217 -9.75 49.96 -18.13
C PRO A 217 -8.91 50.31 -16.90
N ALA A 218 -8.02 51.27 -17.15
CA ALA A 218 -6.95 51.79 -16.30
C ALA A 218 -7.37 52.90 -15.32
N ALA A 219 -6.56 53.03 -14.26
CA ALA A 219 -6.18 54.19 -13.43
C ALA A 219 -7.06 55.46 -13.33
N ALA A 220 -7.43 55.84 -12.09
CA ALA A 220 -7.55 57.24 -11.65
C ALA A 220 -7.43 57.43 -10.11
N VAL A 221 -7.02 58.64 -9.74
CA VAL A 221 -6.48 59.22 -8.49
C VAL A 221 -7.46 59.52 -7.32
N VAL A 222 -6.93 59.35 -6.08
CA VAL A 222 -7.12 59.98 -4.74
C VAL A 222 -8.35 60.88 -4.44
N ALA A 223 -9.06 60.65 -3.31
CA ALA A 223 -9.20 61.60 -2.16
C ALA A 223 -10.18 61.18 -1.03
N SER A 224 -9.67 61.30 0.22
CA SER A 224 -10.30 61.69 1.50
C SER A 224 -11.44 60.90 2.16
N ALA A 225 -11.15 60.40 3.37
CA ALA A 225 -12.11 60.11 4.45
C ALA A 225 -12.69 61.40 5.08
N PRO A 226 -13.76 61.28 5.90
CA PRO A 226 -13.50 61.29 7.35
C PRO A 226 -14.31 60.26 8.15
N ALA A 227 -13.82 60.04 9.38
CA ALA A 227 -14.28 59.09 10.39
C ALA A 227 -15.67 59.38 10.97
N GLY A 228 -16.34 58.33 11.47
CA GLY A 228 -17.42 58.47 12.46
C GLY A 228 -18.26 57.23 12.75
N ALA A 229 -17.98 56.59 13.88
CA ALA A 229 -18.88 55.83 14.76
C ALA A 229 -19.28 54.38 14.41
N ALA A 230 -19.16 53.55 15.45
CA ALA A 230 -19.47 52.13 15.54
C ALA A 230 -20.96 51.80 15.43
N ALA A 231 -21.28 50.63 14.84
CA ALA A 231 -22.12 49.58 15.42
C ALA A 231 -22.44 48.48 14.38
N GLY A 232 -22.25 47.21 14.76
CA GLY A 232 -22.99 46.02 14.27
C GLY A 232 -22.79 45.61 12.82
N ASP A 233 -22.04 44.53 12.58
CA ASP A 233 -21.87 43.92 11.25
C ASP A 233 -22.73 42.65 11.13
N GLU A 234 -24.05 42.84 11.21
CA GLU A 234 -25.04 41.86 10.72
C GLU A 234 -25.58 42.43 9.40
N ILE A 235 -25.31 41.75 8.29
CA ILE A 235 -25.94 42.06 6.99
C ILE A 235 -27.45 41.89 7.18
N THR A 236 -28.21 42.93 6.84
CA THR A 236 -29.67 42.87 6.92
C THR A 236 -30.23 42.01 5.78
N ASP A 237 -31.35 41.31 6.04
CA ASP A 237 -31.99 40.44 5.02
C ASP A 237 -32.29 41.19 3.72
N ASP A 238 -32.62 42.49 3.79
CA ASP A 238 -32.86 43.35 2.63
C ASP A 238 -31.59 43.62 1.80
N GLU A 239 -30.43 43.75 2.45
CA GLU A 239 -29.13 43.89 1.76
C GLU A 239 -28.68 42.56 1.16
N PHE A 240 -29.00 41.44 1.80
CA PHE A 240 -28.72 40.11 1.31
C PHE A 240 -29.58 39.75 0.08
N GLU A 241 -30.89 40.06 0.09
CA GLU A 241 -31.76 39.88 -1.06
C GLU A 241 -31.33 40.76 -2.26
N ALA A 242 -30.89 41.98 -2.00
CA ALA A 242 -30.36 42.86 -3.03
C ALA A 242 -29.08 42.31 -3.68
N LEU A 243 -28.21 41.67 -2.91
CA LEU A 243 -26.99 41.01 -3.41
C LEU A 243 -27.31 39.73 -4.20
N LEU A 244 -28.32 38.96 -3.78
CA LEU A 244 -28.76 37.76 -4.50
C LEU A 244 -29.42 38.10 -5.84
N ASP A 245 -30.25 39.15 -5.87
CA ASP A 245 -30.86 39.65 -7.11
C ASP A 245 -29.80 40.16 -8.11
N GLN A 246 -28.68 40.66 -7.59
CA GLN A 246 -27.56 41.16 -8.39
C GLN A 246 -26.69 40.02 -8.95
N LEU A 247 -26.67 38.86 -8.30
CA LEU A 247 -25.87 37.69 -8.70
C LEU A 247 -26.64 36.71 -9.61
N HIS A 248 -27.96 36.59 -9.44
CA HIS A 248 -28.76 35.55 -10.11
C HIS A 248 -29.94 36.06 -10.96
N GLY A 249 -30.23 37.36 -10.96
CA GLY A 249 -31.30 37.96 -11.76
C GLY A 249 -32.66 37.97 -11.04
N LYS A 250 -33.36 39.10 -11.18
CA LYS A 250 -34.55 39.47 -10.39
C LYS A 250 -35.68 38.43 -10.40
N GLY A 251 -36.06 37.97 -9.20
CA GLY A 251 -37.37 37.35 -8.94
C GLY A 251 -37.43 35.82 -8.91
N GLN A 252 -36.32 35.12 -8.66
CA GLN A 252 -36.31 33.65 -8.61
C GLN A 252 -36.59 33.03 -7.22
N PHE A 253 -36.59 33.80 -6.14
CA PHE A 253 -36.95 33.32 -4.81
C PHE A 253 -37.74 34.38 -4.04
N SER A 254 -38.96 34.05 -3.64
CA SER A 254 -39.73 34.80 -2.64
C SER A 254 -40.60 33.80 -1.88
N ALA A 255 -40.21 33.49 -0.64
CA ALA A 255 -41.09 32.89 0.34
C ALA A 255 -41.26 33.90 1.48
N THR A 256 -42.49 34.41 1.60
CA THR A 256 -42.97 35.41 2.55
C THR A 256 -42.72 35.04 4.02
N ALA A 257 -42.12 35.96 4.79
CA ALA A 257 -42.17 36.01 6.25
C ALA A 257 -43.02 37.20 6.71
N GLU A 258 -43.98 36.95 7.61
CA GLU A 258 -44.87 37.95 8.22
C GLU A 258 -44.53 38.12 9.70
N ALA A 259 -44.60 39.36 10.20
CA ALA A 259 -43.95 39.85 11.41
C ALA A 259 -44.82 39.91 12.70
N ALA A 260 -44.13 39.87 13.85
CA ALA A 260 -44.34 40.60 15.13
C ALA A 260 -45.50 40.29 16.14
N ALA A 261 -45.13 39.63 17.27
CA ALA A 261 -45.30 39.91 18.74
C ALA A 261 -46.43 40.83 19.34
N PRO A 262 -46.67 40.92 20.69
CA PRO A 262 -46.46 40.03 21.88
C PRO A 262 -47.63 40.02 22.95
N VAL A 263 -47.69 39.06 23.90
CA VAL A 263 -47.89 39.29 25.38
C VAL A 263 -47.92 38.00 26.27
N ALA A 264 -47.11 38.05 27.35
CA ALA A 264 -47.31 37.61 28.76
C ALA A 264 -47.60 36.13 29.21
N ALA A 265 -46.57 35.55 29.86
CA ALA A 265 -46.49 34.73 31.09
C ALA A 265 -47.56 33.65 31.47
N VAL A 266 -47.13 32.38 31.68
CA VAL A 266 -47.00 31.66 32.98
C VAL A 266 -46.37 30.25 32.78
N ALA A 267 -45.45 29.90 33.70
CA ALA A 267 -44.75 28.63 34.03
C ALA A 267 -45.14 27.25 33.45
N ALA A 268 -44.12 26.46 33.01
CA ALA A 268 -43.74 25.11 33.50
C ALA A 268 -42.58 24.50 32.66
N ALA A 269 -41.65 23.75 33.27
CA ALA A 269 -40.58 22.95 32.63
C ALA A 269 -41.15 21.61 32.06
N PRO A 270 -40.53 20.86 31.11
CA PRO A 270 -39.10 20.43 31.05
C PRO A 270 -38.42 20.40 29.63
N ALA A 271 -37.15 19.97 29.58
CA ALA A 271 -36.24 19.81 28.42
C ALA A 271 -36.35 18.42 27.71
N PRO A 272 -35.54 18.06 26.67
CA PRO A 272 -34.77 18.85 25.68
C PRO A 272 -35.19 18.57 24.21
N ALA A 273 -34.81 19.44 23.27
CA ALA A 273 -34.91 19.22 21.83
C ALA A 273 -33.65 18.53 21.29
N GLY A 274 -33.83 17.45 20.54
CA GLY A 274 -32.83 16.86 19.64
C GLY A 274 -33.29 17.03 18.20
N ASP A 275 -32.33 17.31 17.31
CA ASP A 275 -32.49 17.38 15.86
C ASP A 275 -32.71 15.97 15.27
N GLU A 276 -33.88 15.38 15.48
CA GLU A 276 -34.30 14.16 14.79
C GLU A 276 -35.67 14.41 14.14
N ILE A 277 -35.73 14.34 12.80
CA ILE A 277 -36.98 14.38 12.04
C ILE A 277 -37.81 13.17 12.44
N THR A 278 -39.06 13.41 12.84
CA THR A 278 -39.97 12.34 13.24
C THR A 278 -40.47 11.55 12.03
N ASP A 279 -40.80 10.27 12.20
CA ASP A 279 -41.34 9.42 11.11
C ASP A 279 -42.57 10.06 10.44
N ASP A 280 -43.38 10.79 11.20
CA ASP A 280 -44.56 11.51 10.69
C ASP A 280 -44.19 12.72 9.81
N GLU A 281 -43.11 13.45 10.15
CA GLU A 281 -42.56 14.53 9.31
C GLU A 281 -41.89 13.97 8.05
N PHE A 282 -41.25 12.81 8.17
CA PHE A 282 -40.64 12.11 7.03
C PHE A 282 -41.69 11.61 6.04
N GLU A 283 -42.80 11.03 6.51
CA GLU A 283 -43.93 10.64 5.64
C GLU A 283 -44.59 11.84 4.96
N ALA A 284 -44.72 12.96 5.66
CA ALA A 284 -45.24 14.19 5.10
C ALA A 284 -44.35 14.76 3.98
N LEU A 285 -43.01 14.68 4.13
CA LEU A 285 -42.03 15.08 3.12
C LEU A 285 -42.06 14.14 1.89
N LEU A 286 -42.22 12.84 2.11
CA LEU A 286 -42.35 11.85 1.03
C LEU A 286 -43.62 12.06 0.19
N ASP A 287 -44.74 12.37 0.84
CA ASP A 287 -46.01 12.67 0.16
C ASP A 287 -45.96 13.98 -0.64
N GLN A 288 -45.15 14.94 -0.18
CA GLN A 288 -44.91 16.22 -0.86
C GLN A 288 -44.01 16.09 -2.09
N LEU A 289 -43.07 15.12 -2.09
CA LEU A 289 -42.11 14.91 -3.17
C LEU A 289 -42.62 13.97 -4.29
N HIS A 290 -43.49 12.99 -3.96
CA HIS A 290 -43.88 11.93 -4.91
C HIS A 290 -45.38 11.85 -5.25
N GLY A 291 -46.22 12.69 -4.64
CA GLY A 291 -47.65 12.76 -4.90
C GLY A 291 -48.45 11.68 -4.16
N LYS A 292 -49.53 12.12 -3.49
CA LYS A 292 -50.33 11.32 -2.55
C LYS A 292 -50.72 9.93 -3.09
N GLY A 293 -50.40 8.89 -2.32
CA GLY A 293 -51.07 7.58 -2.40
C GLY A 293 -50.36 6.46 -3.16
N LYS A 294 -49.03 6.47 -3.28
CA LYS A 294 -48.27 5.38 -3.93
C LYS A 294 -47.54 4.41 -3.01
N PHE A 295 -47.76 4.44 -1.70
CA PHE A 295 -47.25 3.41 -0.78
C PHE A 295 -48.29 3.08 0.29
N VAL A 296 -48.62 1.78 0.43
CA VAL A 296 -49.46 1.25 1.51
C VAL A 296 -48.77 -0.01 2.07
N PRO A 297 -48.20 0.03 3.29
CA PRO A 297 -47.80 -1.18 4.01
C PRO A 297 -48.96 -1.78 4.83
N PRO A 298 -48.88 -3.07 5.24
CA PRO A 298 -50.00 -3.79 5.84
C PRO A 298 -50.19 -3.49 7.33
N ALA A 299 -51.45 -3.45 7.76
CA ALA A 299 -51.89 -3.16 9.12
C ALA A 299 -51.66 -4.32 10.12
N GLU A 300 -51.14 -3.99 11.32
CA GLU A 300 -51.25 -4.81 12.52
C GLU A 300 -52.53 -4.46 13.32
N PRO A 301 -53.19 -5.45 13.97
CA PRO A 301 -54.48 -5.25 14.62
C PRO A 301 -54.39 -4.74 16.07
N ALA A 302 -55.30 -3.81 16.39
CA ALA A 302 -55.50 -3.19 17.70
C ALA A 302 -56.23 -4.09 18.74
N PRO A 303 -56.12 -3.78 20.05
CA PRO A 303 -56.61 -4.60 21.18
C PRO A 303 -57.91 -4.07 21.84
N ALA A 304 -58.57 -4.90 22.66
CA ALA A 304 -59.54 -4.50 23.71
C ALA A 304 -60.02 -5.74 24.53
N PRO A 305 -60.65 -5.60 25.73
CA PRO A 305 -60.43 -4.62 26.80
C PRO A 305 -60.58 -5.19 28.26
N ALA A 306 -60.39 -4.29 29.25
CA ALA A 306 -61.16 -4.10 30.50
C ALA A 306 -60.48 -4.31 31.88
N ALA A 307 -60.06 -3.17 32.46
CA ALA A 307 -60.34 -2.61 33.79
C ALA A 307 -60.53 -3.50 35.05
N ALA A 308 -59.77 -3.22 36.14
CA ALA A 308 -60.28 -2.57 37.37
C ALA A 308 -59.25 -2.45 38.53
N ALA A 309 -59.17 -1.25 39.10
CA ALA A 309 -58.98 -0.86 40.52
C ALA A 309 -57.74 -1.26 41.37
N LYS A 310 -57.06 -0.19 41.85
CA LYS A 310 -56.16 -0.05 43.03
C LYS A 310 -56.89 -0.26 44.38
N PRO A 311 -56.24 -0.14 45.58
CA PRO A 311 -54.86 -0.46 46.00
C PRO A 311 -54.79 -1.14 47.41
N ALA A 312 -53.57 -1.52 47.84
CA ALA A 312 -52.97 -1.23 49.16
C ALA A 312 -52.27 -2.39 49.89
N ALA A 313 -51.11 -2.01 50.47
CA ALA A 313 -50.45 -2.51 51.68
C ALA A 313 -49.28 -3.51 51.53
N VAL A 314 -48.07 -2.96 51.68
CA VAL A 314 -46.85 -3.61 52.18
C VAL A 314 -46.92 -3.65 53.72
N PRO A 315 -46.30 -4.60 54.45
CA PRO A 315 -44.85 -4.51 54.72
C PRO A 315 -44.08 -5.86 54.86
N LYS A 316 -42.93 -5.91 54.18
CA LYS A 316 -41.56 -6.19 54.69
C LYS A 316 -41.19 -7.50 55.44
N ALA A 317 -39.99 -7.98 55.06
CA ALA A 317 -39.03 -8.89 55.74
C ALA A 317 -39.17 -10.40 55.41
N ALA A 318 -38.14 -11.20 55.13
CA ALA A 318 -36.69 -11.08 55.28
C ALA A 318 -35.95 -12.04 54.31
N ALA A 319 -34.70 -11.75 53.96
CA ALA A 319 -33.71 -12.70 53.44
C ALA A 319 -33.22 -13.62 54.61
N PRO A 320 -32.54 -14.79 54.42
CA PRO A 320 -31.31 -14.92 53.62
C PRO A 320 -30.99 -16.31 52.97
N ALA A 321 -29.95 -16.31 52.11
CA ALA A 321 -28.91 -17.30 51.76
C ALA A 321 -29.08 -18.79 52.21
N LYS A 322 -28.68 -19.85 51.49
CA LYS A 322 -27.45 -20.17 50.69
C LYS A 322 -27.61 -21.60 50.05
N PRO A 323 -26.60 -22.33 49.51
CA PRO A 323 -26.46 -22.71 48.08
C PRO A 323 -26.34 -24.25 47.81
N ALA A 324 -25.86 -24.60 46.60
CA ALA A 324 -25.31 -25.91 46.14
C ALA A 324 -26.34 -27.02 45.78
N ALA A 325 -26.12 -27.93 44.83
CA ALA A 325 -25.10 -28.18 43.80
C ALA A 325 -25.59 -29.33 42.88
N ALA A 326 -24.97 -29.45 41.70
CA ALA A 326 -24.70 -30.66 40.90
C ALA A 326 -25.85 -31.43 40.16
N LYS A 327 -25.80 -31.35 38.81
CA LYS A 327 -25.67 -32.40 37.74
C LYS A 327 -26.24 -33.83 38.00
N PRO A 328 -26.36 -34.72 36.96
CA PRO A 328 -26.60 -34.57 35.49
C PRO A 328 -27.56 -35.67 34.91
N GLU A 329 -27.78 -35.66 33.57
CA GLU A 329 -28.18 -36.74 32.61
C GLU A 329 -29.38 -36.35 31.69
N PRO A 330 -29.58 -36.98 30.51
CA PRO A 330 -28.67 -37.20 29.38
C PRO A 330 -29.35 -36.87 28.01
N ALA A 331 -28.60 -37.07 26.93
CA ALA A 331 -28.97 -36.79 25.53
C ALA A 331 -30.00 -37.78 24.92
N ALA A 332 -30.83 -37.28 23.98
CA ALA A 332 -31.27 -38.04 22.80
C ALA A 332 -31.89 -37.16 21.69
N ALA A 333 -31.21 -37.16 20.54
CA ALA A 333 -31.68 -37.22 19.15
C ALA A 333 -32.87 -36.35 18.67
N ARG A 334 -32.58 -35.50 17.66
CA ARG A 334 -33.53 -35.22 16.57
C ARG A 334 -32.83 -35.31 15.22
N ALA A 335 -33.55 -35.95 14.30
CA ALA A 335 -33.14 -36.36 12.98
C ALA A 335 -33.21 -35.25 11.92
N SER A 336 -32.52 -35.54 10.82
CA SER A 336 -32.35 -34.81 9.57
C SER A 336 -33.64 -34.40 8.84
N ALA A 337 -33.60 -33.23 8.19
CA ALA A 337 -34.37 -32.93 6.99
C ALA A 337 -33.44 -32.32 5.93
N ALA A 338 -33.51 -32.84 4.70
CA ALA A 338 -32.73 -32.45 3.53
C ALA A 338 -33.22 -31.11 2.92
N PRO A 339 -32.37 -30.36 2.17
CA PRO A 339 -32.77 -29.11 1.54
C PRO A 339 -33.46 -29.33 0.19
N ALA A 340 -34.49 -28.53 -0.09
CA ALA A 340 -35.17 -28.44 -1.38
C ALA A 340 -34.41 -27.48 -2.35
N PRO A 341 -34.64 -27.58 -3.68
CA PRO A 341 -33.78 -26.98 -4.71
C PRO A 341 -33.94 -25.46 -4.78
N ALA A 342 -32.83 -24.75 -4.92
CA ALA A 342 -32.80 -23.32 -5.18
C ALA A 342 -33.31 -23.04 -6.60
N ALA A 343 -34.36 -22.23 -6.70
CA ALA A 343 -34.80 -21.64 -7.95
C ALA A 343 -33.91 -20.45 -8.30
N ASP A 344 -33.59 -20.34 -9.59
CA ASP A 344 -32.77 -19.31 -10.22
C ASP A 344 -33.10 -17.90 -9.76
N LYS A 345 -32.13 -17.26 -9.09
CA LYS A 345 -32.08 -15.80 -8.98
C LYS A 345 -31.43 -15.25 -10.24
N ALA A 346 -32.20 -14.48 -11.00
CA ALA A 346 -31.68 -13.61 -12.05
C ALA A 346 -30.56 -12.71 -11.49
N PRO A 347 -29.53 -12.36 -12.29
CA PRO A 347 -28.46 -11.51 -11.81
C PRO A 347 -29.03 -10.13 -11.46
N ALA A 348 -28.78 -9.69 -10.23
CA ALA A 348 -28.94 -8.29 -9.88
C ALA A 348 -28.07 -7.47 -10.83
N ALA A 349 -28.66 -6.45 -11.46
CA ALA A 349 -27.92 -5.48 -12.24
C ALA A 349 -26.82 -4.90 -11.35
N SER A 350 -25.57 -5.12 -11.72
CA SER A 350 -24.42 -4.45 -11.13
C SER A 350 -24.64 -2.95 -11.27
N GLU A 351 -24.77 -2.26 -10.14
CA GLU A 351 -24.56 -0.81 -10.09
C GLU A 351 -23.22 -0.56 -10.79
N ALA A 352 -23.24 0.20 -11.87
CA ALA A 352 -22.03 0.54 -12.59
C ALA A 352 -21.17 1.38 -11.64
N GLU A 353 -20.22 0.73 -10.94
CA GLU A 353 -19.21 1.43 -10.17
C GLU A 353 -18.47 2.35 -11.13
N THR A 354 -18.68 3.66 -10.99
CA THR A 354 -17.95 4.68 -11.73
C THR A 354 -16.53 4.74 -11.20
N THR A 355 -15.68 3.79 -11.62
CA THR A 355 -14.27 3.78 -11.24
C THR A 355 -13.54 4.86 -12.04
N VAL A 356 -12.89 5.79 -11.35
CA VAL A 356 -12.03 6.81 -11.98
C VAL A 356 -10.58 6.38 -11.86
N ARG A 357 -9.91 6.23 -13.00
CA ARG A 357 -8.47 5.94 -13.04
C ARG A 357 -7.70 7.24 -12.80
N VAL A 358 -6.84 7.23 -11.80
CA VAL A 358 -6.01 8.39 -11.42
C VAL A 358 -4.55 7.97 -11.48
N ASP A 359 -3.70 8.82 -12.08
CA ASP A 359 -2.25 8.62 -12.06
C ASP A 359 -1.73 8.65 -10.61
N THR A 360 -0.92 7.66 -10.28
CA THR A 360 -0.25 7.52 -8.99
C THR A 360 0.60 8.74 -8.62
N ALA A 361 1.22 9.42 -9.60
CA ALA A 361 2.01 10.62 -9.34
C ALA A 361 1.16 11.77 -8.76
N ARG A 362 -0.09 11.91 -9.22
CA ARG A 362 -1.02 12.94 -8.70
C ARG A 362 -1.42 12.65 -7.26
N LEU A 363 -1.66 11.39 -6.91
CA LEU A 363 -1.95 11.00 -5.52
C LEU A 363 -0.76 11.26 -4.60
N ASP A 364 0.47 11.07 -5.08
CA ASP A 364 1.68 11.42 -4.33
C ASP A 364 1.83 12.93 -4.10
N GLU A 365 1.52 13.77 -5.09
CA GLU A 365 1.50 15.22 -4.94
C GLU A 365 0.46 15.68 -3.90
N ILE A 366 -0.77 15.15 -3.99
CA ILE A 366 -1.83 15.45 -3.01
C ILE A 366 -1.39 15.05 -1.60
N MET A 367 -0.75 13.90 -1.45
CA MET A 367 -0.23 13.44 -0.17
C MET A 367 0.87 14.34 0.40
N ASN A 368 1.76 14.85 -0.45
CA ASN A 368 2.76 15.83 -0.02
C ASN A 368 2.11 17.14 0.45
N MET A 369 1.10 17.63 -0.28
CA MET A 369 0.36 18.83 0.10
C MET A 369 -0.41 18.65 1.40
N VAL A 370 -1.05 17.49 1.61
CA VAL A 370 -1.70 17.14 2.88
C VAL A 370 -0.69 17.08 4.02
N GLY A 371 0.49 16.49 3.77
CA GLY A 371 1.59 16.49 4.75
C GLY A 371 2.03 17.90 5.14
N GLU A 372 2.16 18.82 4.18
CA GLU A 372 2.48 20.22 4.44
C GLU A 372 1.34 20.95 5.15
N LEU A 373 0.08 20.66 4.82
CA LEU A 373 -1.10 21.19 5.51
C LEU A 373 -1.13 20.77 6.99
N VAL A 374 -0.79 19.51 7.29
CA VAL A 374 -0.68 19.01 8.67
C VAL A 374 0.41 19.78 9.44
N LEU A 375 1.52 20.13 8.80
CA LEU A 375 2.57 20.95 9.43
C LEU A 375 2.09 22.38 9.71
N VAL A 376 1.40 23.00 8.75
CA VAL A 376 0.83 24.35 8.92
C VAL A 376 -0.22 24.36 10.03
N ARG A 377 -1.11 23.36 10.05
CA ARG A 377 -2.08 23.13 11.13
C ARG A 377 -1.38 23.08 12.48
N ASN A 378 -0.36 22.22 12.64
CA ASN A 378 0.37 22.07 13.90
C ASN A 378 1.05 23.39 14.34
N ARG A 379 1.54 24.19 13.40
CA ARG A 379 2.08 25.54 13.67
C ARG A 379 0.98 26.49 14.16
N LEU A 380 -0.19 26.49 13.55
CA LEU A 380 -1.32 27.32 13.96
C LEU A 380 -1.83 26.95 15.35
N VAL A 381 -1.90 25.65 15.67
CA VAL A 381 -2.22 25.16 17.02
C VAL A 381 -1.27 25.75 18.06
N ARG A 382 0.04 25.75 17.81
CA ARG A 382 1.03 26.35 18.72
C ARG A 382 0.89 27.85 18.88
N LEU A 383 0.68 28.58 17.78
CA LEU A 383 0.50 30.02 17.82
C LEU A 383 -0.80 30.38 18.56
N GLY A 384 -1.87 29.63 18.35
CA GLY A 384 -3.14 29.77 19.06
C GLY A 384 -2.99 29.58 20.56
N LEU A 385 -2.25 28.55 21.00
CA LEU A 385 -1.98 28.30 22.43
C LEU A 385 -1.24 29.45 23.12
N ASN A 386 -0.41 30.20 22.39
CA ASN A 386 0.36 31.33 22.92
C ASN A 386 -0.38 32.68 22.81
N SER A 387 -1.44 32.76 22.00
CA SER A 387 -2.15 34.01 21.69
C SER A 387 -3.16 34.40 22.79
N GLY A 388 -3.69 33.42 23.53
CA GLY A 388 -4.74 33.65 24.54
C GLY A 388 -6.10 34.05 23.97
N ASP A 389 -6.24 34.07 22.63
CA ASP A 389 -7.45 34.40 21.91
C ASP A 389 -8.34 33.17 21.73
N GLU A 390 -9.50 33.17 22.40
CA GLU A 390 -10.46 32.07 22.38
C GLU A 390 -11.08 31.85 20.99
N ALA A 391 -11.30 32.92 20.21
CA ALA A 391 -11.86 32.81 18.86
C ALA A 391 -10.85 32.15 17.92
N MET A 392 -9.58 32.53 18.04
CA MET A 392 -8.48 31.89 17.31
C MET A 392 -8.34 30.41 17.69
N SER A 393 -8.41 30.08 18.98
CA SER A 393 -8.34 28.69 19.45
C SER A 393 -9.49 27.84 18.89
N LYS A 394 -10.72 28.37 18.82
CA LYS A 394 -11.87 27.68 18.21
C LYS A 394 -11.68 27.47 16.71
N ALA A 395 -11.27 28.50 15.98
CA ALA A 395 -11.03 28.41 14.54
C ALA A 395 -9.93 27.38 14.21
N VAL A 396 -8.85 27.37 14.98
CA VAL A 396 -7.76 26.41 14.84
C VAL A 396 -8.21 24.99 15.18
N SER A 397 -9.04 24.79 16.21
CA SER A 397 -9.63 23.49 16.54
C SER A 397 -10.56 22.97 15.42
N ASN A 398 -11.29 23.84 14.73
CA ASN A 398 -12.12 23.41 13.59
C ASN A 398 -11.26 23.02 12.39
N LEU A 399 -10.20 23.79 12.11
CA LEU A 399 -9.22 23.47 11.08
C LEU A 399 -8.54 22.12 11.37
N ASP A 400 -8.29 21.82 12.64
CA ASP A 400 -7.73 20.56 13.15
C ASP A 400 -8.52 19.35 12.67
N VAL A 401 -9.85 19.40 12.87
CA VAL A 401 -10.79 18.32 12.51
C VAL A 401 -10.88 18.17 10.99
N VAL A 402 -11.12 19.26 10.26
CA VAL A 402 -11.27 19.21 8.80
C VAL A 402 -9.98 18.72 8.12
N THR A 403 -8.82 19.12 8.64
CA THR A 403 -7.52 18.66 8.11
C THR A 403 -7.31 17.17 8.38
N ALA A 404 -7.71 16.67 9.56
CA ALA A 404 -7.63 15.25 9.88
C ALA A 404 -8.58 14.39 9.00
N ASP A 405 -9.78 14.88 8.71
CA ASP A 405 -10.73 14.23 7.82
C ASP A 405 -10.22 14.19 6.37
N LEU A 406 -9.65 15.30 5.90
CA LEU A 406 -9.02 15.37 4.58
C LEU A 406 -7.83 14.39 4.50
N GLN A 407 -6.98 14.37 5.52
CA GLN A 407 -5.85 13.43 5.57
C GLN A 407 -6.34 11.98 5.51
N THR A 408 -7.34 11.61 6.30
CA THR A 408 -7.89 10.25 6.31
C THR A 408 -8.50 9.88 4.96
N SER A 409 -9.21 10.81 4.32
CA SER A 409 -9.84 10.58 3.02
C SER A 409 -8.81 10.37 1.91
N VAL A 410 -7.76 11.20 1.86
CA VAL A 410 -6.67 11.05 0.88
C VAL A 410 -5.84 9.78 1.14
N MET A 411 -5.67 9.38 2.40
CA MET A 411 -5.03 8.09 2.70
C MET A 411 -5.84 6.92 2.15
N LYS A 412 -7.16 6.92 2.36
CA LYS A 412 -8.06 5.86 1.87
C LYS A 412 -8.03 5.73 0.34
N THR A 413 -7.94 6.84 -0.40
CA THR A 413 -7.86 6.77 -1.87
C THR A 413 -6.53 6.22 -2.39
N ARG A 414 -5.48 6.23 -1.56
CA ARG A 414 -4.15 5.69 -1.85
C ARG A 414 -3.99 4.23 -1.42
N MET A 415 -4.82 3.76 -0.49
CA MET A 415 -4.75 2.41 0.05
C MET A 415 -4.99 1.36 -1.05
N GLN A 416 -4.27 0.25 -0.93
CA GLN A 416 -4.40 -0.92 -1.78
C GLN A 416 -4.52 -2.16 -0.91
N PRO A 417 -5.40 -3.13 -1.28
CA PRO A 417 -5.47 -4.39 -0.59
C PRO A 417 -4.13 -5.14 -0.63
N ILE A 418 -3.72 -5.71 0.50
CA ILE A 418 -2.47 -6.49 0.58
C ILE A 418 -2.53 -7.78 -0.26
N LYS A 419 -3.73 -8.18 -0.71
CA LYS A 419 -3.99 -9.30 -1.61
C LYS A 419 -3.02 -9.40 -2.79
N LYS A 420 -2.63 -8.27 -3.41
CA LYS A 420 -1.67 -8.27 -4.53
C LYS A 420 -0.30 -8.86 -4.16
N VAL A 421 0.16 -8.65 -2.92
CA VAL A 421 1.41 -9.23 -2.41
C VAL A 421 1.16 -10.67 -1.96
N PHE A 422 0.01 -10.92 -1.33
CA PHE A 422 -0.32 -12.26 -0.80
C PHE A 422 -0.52 -13.30 -1.90
N GLY A 423 -1.10 -12.92 -3.04
CA GLY A 423 -1.35 -13.81 -4.18
C GLY A 423 -0.12 -14.47 -4.78
N ARG A 424 1.09 -13.95 -4.51
CA ARG A 424 2.36 -14.54 -4.99
C ARG A 424 2.87 -15.69 -4.09
N PHE A 425 2.43 -15.75 -2.83
CA PHE A 425 2.96 -16.71 -1.86
C PHE A 425 2.50 -18.17 -2.05
N PRO A 426 1.27 -18.48 -2.49
CA PRO A 426 0.84 -19.87 -2.70
C PRO A 426 1.78 -20.65 -3.62
N ARG A 427 2.16 -20.06 -4.77
CA ARG A 427 3.10 -20.67 -5.71
C ARG A 427 4.50 -20.81 -5.10
N LEU A 428 5.02 -19.74 -4.51
CA LEU A 428 6.35 -19.75 -3.88
C LEU A 428 6.45 -20.83 -2.79
N VAL A 429 5.45 -20.93 -1.91
CA VAL A 429 5.44 -21.93 -0.83
C VAL A 429 5.33 -23.33 -1.40
N ARG A 430 4.52 -23.56 -2.44
CA ARG A 430 4.41 -24.86 -3.10
C ARG A 430 5.74 -25.31 -3.74
N ASP A 431 6.41 -24.41 -4.46
CA ASP A 431 7.68 -24.70 -5.12
C ASP A 431 8.77 -25.01 -4.09
N LEU A 432 8.85 -24.23 -3.01
CA LEU A 432 9.77 -24.52 -1.91
C LEU A 432 9.44 -25.83 -1.18
N ALA A 433 8.16 -26.11 -0.95
CA ALA A 433 7.72 -27.34 -0.32
C ALA A 433 8.12 -28.57 -1.16
N ARG A 434 7.93 -28.51 -2.49
CA ARG A 434 8.38 -29.55 -3.43
C ARG A 434 9.89 -29.74 -3.41
N ASN A 435 10.65 -28.64 -3.54
CA ASN A 435 12.11 -28.67 -3.55
C ASN A 435 12.71 -29.25 -2.26
N LEU A 436 12.10 -28.93 -1.11
CA LEU A 436 12.55 -29.39 0.20
C LEU A 436 11.88 -30.71 0.64
N LYS A 437 11.00 -31.29 -0.19
CA LYS A 437 10.22 -32.50 0.11
C LYS A 437 9.42 -32.39 1.41
N LYS A 438 8.79 -31.24 1.63
CA LYS A 438 7.91 -30.96 2.77
C LYS A 438 6.46 -30.87 2.30
N GLU A 439 5.53 -31.17 3.21
CA GLU A 439 4.09 -30.97 3.00
C GLU A 439 3.66 -29.75 3.82
N ILE A 440 3.13 -28.70 3.18
CA ILE A 440 2.82 -27.42 3.84
C ILE A 440 1.46 -26.92 3.35
N ASN A 441 0.61 -26.52 4.29
CA ASN A 441 -0.62 -25.78 4.05
C ASN A 441 -0.40 -24.30 4.34
N LEU A 442 -0.62 -23.46 3.34
CA LEU A 442 -0.55 -22.00 3.46
C LEU A 442 -1.95 -21.45 3.67
N GLU A 443 -2.14 -20.66 4.73
CA GLU A 443 -3.38 -19.97 5.01
C GLU A 443 -3.15 -18.46 4.98
N LEU A 444 -4.01 -17.75 4.25
CA LEU A 444 -3.98 -16.31 4.10
C LEU A 444 -5.21 -15.75 4.84
N VAL A 445 -4.99 -14.80 5.75
CA VAL A 445 -6.03 -14.19 6.58
C VAL A 445 -5.94 -12.68 6.47
N GLY A 446 -7.08 -12.02 6.21
CA GLY A 446 -7.13 -10.56 6.09
C GLY A 446 -6.50 -10.03 4.80
N GLU A 447 -6.62 -10.77 3.69
CA GLU A 447 -6.09 -10.37 2.38
C GLU A 447 -6.70 -9.05 1.87
N GLU A 448 -7.92 -8.76 2.30
CA GLU A 448 -8.67 -7.53 2.00
C GLU A 448 -8.24 -6.35 2.90
N THR A 449 -7.22 -6.51 3.75
CA THR A 449 -6.70 -5.40 4.56
C THR A 449 -6.00 -4.40 3.66
N ASP A 450 -6.46 -3.16 3.74
CA ASP A 450 -5.94 -2.00 3.03
C ASP A 450 -4.63 -1.50 3.63
N LEU A 451 -3.61 -1.36 2.80
CA LEU A 451 -2.30 -0.79 3.15
C LEU A 451 -1.91 0.30 2.15
N ASP A 452 -1.07 1.24 2.59
CA ASP A 452 -0.45 2.21 1.68
C ASP A 452 0.34 1.50 0.56
N LYS A 453 0.17 1.92 -0.70
CA LYS A 453 0.90 1.39 -1.86
C LYS A 453 2.41 1.31 -1.63
N ASN A 454 3.03 2.36 -1.08
CA ASN A 454 4.49 2.35 -0.85
C ASN A 454 4.88 1.28 0.17
N LEU A 455 4.03 1.10 1.19
CA LEU A 455 4.21 0.08 2.22
C LEU A 455 4.05 -1.33 1.62
N VAL A 456 3.05 -1.54 0.76
CA VAL A 456 2.83 -2.80 0.02
C VAL A 456 4.07 -3.17 -0.81
N GLU A 457 4.57 -2.23 -1.62
CA GLU A 457 5.76 -2.43 -2.46
C GLU A 457 7.03 -2.68 -1.62
N ALA A 458 7.22 -1.91 -0.55
CA ALA A 458 8.41 -2.02 0.30
C ALA A 458 8.44 -3.29 1.16
N LEU A 459 7.27 -3.83 1.53
CA LEU A 459 7.14 -5.03 2.37
C LEU A 459 7.17 -6.34 1.58
N ALA A 460 6.93 -6.32 0.26
CA ALA A 460 6.91 -7.53 -0.57
C ALA A 460 8.19 -8.38 -0.40
N ASP A 461 9.36 -7.75 -0.56
CA ASP A 461 10.66 -8.40 -0.41
C ASP A 461 10.90 -8.97 1.01
N PRO A 462 10.75 -8.18 2.11
CA PRO A 462 10.80 -8.69 3.48
C PRO A 462 9.91 -9.90 3.74
N LEU A 463 8.65 -9.85 3.30
CA LEU A 463 7.69 -10.92 3.55
C LEU A 463 8.10 -12.22 2.85
N VAL A 464 8.58 -12.15 1.60
CA VAL A 464 9.15 -13.32 0.88
C VAL A 464 10.26 -13.99 1.69
N HIS A 465 11.16 -13.21 2.28
CA HIS A 465 12.26 -13.77 3.07
C HIS A 465 11.78 -14.44 4.36
N LEU A 466 10.79 -13.85 5.03
CA LEU A 466 10.24 -14.40 6.27
C LEU A 466 9.45 -15.70 6.00
N VAL A 467 8.62 -15.72 4.96
CA VAL A 467 7.88 -16.92 4.54
C VAL A 467 8.83 -18.03 4.11
N ARG A 468 9.88 -17.69 3.35
CA ARG A 468 10.94 -18.64 2.97
C ARG A 468 11.59 -19.27 4.19
N ASN A 469 11.91 -18.48 5.21
CA ASN A 469 12.53 -18.99 6.44
C ASN A 469 11.57 -19.88 7.25
N ALA A 470 10.28 -19.54 7.30
CA ALA A 470 9.27 -20.40 7.91
C ALA A 470 9.22 -21.77 7.22
N VAL A 471 9.27 -21.78 5.88
CA VAL A 471 9.23 -23.02 5.08
C VAL A 471 10.55 -23.81 5.13
N ASP A 472 11.71 -23.16 4.97
CA ASP A 472 13.03 -23.82 4.95
C ASP A 472 13.46 -24.30 6.35
N HIS A 473 13.33 -23.44 7.36
CA HIS A 473 13.87 -23.71 8.69
C HIS A 473 12.83 -23.97 9.77
N GLY A 474 11.66 -23.33 9.69
CA GLY A 474 10.59 -23.49 10.65
C GLY A 474 9.98 -24.88 10.59
N VAL A 475 9.35 -25.19 9.45
CA VAL A 475 8.61 -26.45 9.24
C VAL A 475 9.58 -27.62 9.05
N GLU A 476 9.36 -28.69 9.81
CA GLU A 476 10.12 -29.94 9.80
C GLU A 476 9.70 -30.84 8.62
N THR A 477 10.47 -31.88 8.31
CA THR A 477 10.04 -32.87 7.30
C THR A 477 8.84 -33.69 7.79
N PRO A 478 8.01 -34.26 6.89
CA PRO A 478 6.84 -35.05 7.28
C PRO A 478 7.17 -36.17 8.29
N GLU A 479 8.29 -36.86 8.09
CA GLU A 479 8.75 -37.94 8.97
C GLU A 479 9.14 -37.46 10.37
N GLU A 480 9.80 -36.29 10.47
CA GLU A 480 10.16 -35.68 11.75
C GLU A 480 8.93 -35.18 12.50
N ARG A 481 7.93 -34.65 11.77
CA ARG A 481 6.66 -34.19 12.35
C ARG A 481 5.87 -35.35 12.95
N GLU A 482 5.76 -36.46 12.23
CA GLU A 482 5.10 -37.67 12.75
C GLU A 482 5.81 -38.22 14.01
N LYS A 483 7.15 -38.21 14.03
CA LYS A 483 7.93 -38.58 15.23
C LYS A 483 7.70 -37.66 16.42
N ALA A 484 7.48 -36.36 16.16
CA ALA A 484 7.16 -35.36 17.16
C ALA A 484 5.67 -35.37 17.58
N GLY A 485 4.83 -36.22 16.96
CA GLY A 485 3.39 -36.30 17.23
C GLY A 485 2.57 -35.17 16.60
N LYS A 486 3.10 -34.48 15.60
CA LYS A 486 2.44 -33.39 14.88
C LYS A 486 1.74 -33.90 13.61
N ALA A 487 0.84 -33.08 13.07
CA ALA A 487 0.25 -33.32 11.76
C ALA A 487 1.34 -33.38 10.68
N ARG A 488 1.19 -34.30 9.72
CA ARG A 488 2.17 -34.54 8.65
C ARG A 488 2.42 -33.30 7.79
N ALA A 489 1.35 -32.60 7.39
CA ALA A 489 1.43 -31.30 6.76
C ALA A 489 1.69 -30.20 7.81
N GLY A 490 2.70 -29.36 7.56
CA GLY A 490 2.94 -28.15 8.35
C GLY A 490 1.95 -27.05 8.00
N ARG A 491 1.73 -26.13 8.93
CA ARG A 491 0.83 -24.98 8.75
C ARG A 491 1.63 -23.69 8.80
N VAL A 492 1.50 -22.86 7.77
CA VAL A 492 2.04 -21.51 7.72
C VAL A 492 0.88 -20.54 7.49
N VAL A 493 0.70 -19.58 8.38
CA VAL A 493 -0.37 -18.58 8.33
C VAL A 493 0.24 -17.21 8.10
N LEU A 494 -0.18 -16.52 7.05
CA LEU A 494 0.06 -15.09 6.87
C LEU A 494 -1.22 -14.35 7.22
N SER A 495 -1.13 -13.42 8.17
CA SER A 495 -2.25 -12.58 8.54
C SER A 495 -1.91 -11.11 8.38
N ALA A 496 -2.88 -10.33 7.94
CA ALA A 496 -2.88 -8.88 8.03
C ALA A 496 -4.12 -8.43 8.81
N GLU A 497 -3.94 -7.53 9.77
CA GLU A 497 -5.05 -6.90 10.49
C GLU A 497 -4.69 -5.46 10.84
N GLN A 498 -5.71 -4.61 10.93
CA GLN A 498 -5.55 -3.23 11.39
C GLN A 498 -5.77 -3.15 12.90
N GLU A 499 -4.77 -2.67 13.64
CA GLU A 499 -4.80 -2.43 15.08
C GLU A 499 -4.61 -0.94 15.36
N GLY A 500 -5.71 -0.19 15.46
CA GLY A 500 -5.68 1.26 15.66
C GLY A 500 -5.08 2.01 14.47
N ASP A 501 -4.01 2.76 14.72
CA ASP A 501 -3.22 3.52 13.74
C ASP A 501 -2.09 2.69 13.09
N HIS A 502 -2.02 1.40 13.39
CA HIS A 502 -1.01 0.49 12.85
C HIS A 502 -1.64 -0.67 12.09
N ILE A 503 -0.91 -1.18 11.11
CA ILE A 503 -1.15 -2.47 10.49
C ILE A 503 -0.24 -3.50 11.15
N LEU A 504 -0.86 -4.59 11.61
CA LEU A 504 -0.19 -5.75 12.15
C LEU A 504 -0.14 -6.84 11.08
N LEU A 505 1.07 -7.19 10.65
CA LEU A 505 1.32 -8.34 9.80
C LEU A 505 1.93 -9.43 10.65
N SER A 506 1.42 -10.66 10.52
CA SER A 506 1.99 -11.79 11.23
C SER A 506 2.25 -12.98 10.32
N ILE A 507 3.40 -13.62 10.51
CA ILE A 507 3.75 -14.89 9.89
C ILE A 507 3.89 -15.90 11.01
N THR A 508 3.01 -16.90 11.02
CA THR A 508 2.99 -17.95 12.04
C THR A 508 3.26 -19.30 11.40
N ASP A 509 4.20 -20.06 11.95
CA ASP A 509 4.46 -21.46 11.59
C ASP A 509 4.25 -22.37 12.81
N ASP A 510 3.85 -23.62 12.57
CA ASP A 510 3.71 -24.67 13.60
C ASP A 510 4.94 -25.60 13.67
N GLY A 511 6.10 -25.08 13.25
CA GLY A 511 7.33 -25.82 13.07
C GLY A 511 8.04 -26.19 14.38
N LYS A 512 9.35 -26.42 14.29
CA LYS A 512 10.16 -26.82 15.46
C LYS A 512 10.38 -25.70 16.48
N GLY A 513 10.05 -24.46 16.12
CA GLY A 513 10.37 -23.28 16.93
C GLY A 513 11.87 -23.03 17.07
N MET A 514 12.22 -22.04 17.87
CA MET A 514 13.59 -21.61 18.14
C MET A 514 14.01 -22.02 19.55
N ASP A 515 15.30 -22.30 19.71
CA ASP A 515 15.91 -22.63 20.99
C ASP A 515 16.75 -21.44 21.46
N ALA A 516 16.30 -20.78 22.53
CA ALA A 516 16.93 -19.58 23.07
C ALA A 516 18.38 -19.84 23.52
N ASP A 517 18.68 -21.01 24.10
CA ASP A 517 20.01 -21.34 24.60
C ASP A 517 20.99 -21.57 23.45
N VAL A 518 20.53 -22.18 22.35
CA VAL A 518 21.34 -22.34 21.13
C VAL A 518 21.63 -20.99 20.48
N LEU A 519 20.64 -20.10 20.41
CA LEU A 519 20.83 -18.75 19.87
C LEU A 519 21.79 -17.93 20.72
N ARG A 520 21.68 -18.02 22.05
CA ARG A 520 22.59 -17.39 23.01
C ARG A 520 24.03 -17.90 22.82
N ALA A 521 24.23 -19.22 22.74
CA ALA A 521 25.54 -19.82 22.54
C ALA A 521 26.18 -19.38 21.21
N LYS A 522 25.39 -19.37 20.11
CA LYS A 522 25.87 -18.90 18.80
C LYS A 522 26.23 -17.42 18.79
N ALA A 523 25.53 -16.58 19.54
CA ALA A 523 25.87 -15.17 19.65
C ALA A 523 27.24 -14.94 20.31
N VAL A 524 27.57 -15.75 21.33
CA VAL A 524 28.88 -15.71 22.00
C VAL A 524 29.98 -16.27 21.09
N GLU A 525 29.73 -17.39 20.41
CA GLU A 525 30.70 -18.00 19.48
C GLU A 525 31.08 -17.05 18.34
N LYS A 526 30.10 -16.31 17.80
CA LYS A 526 30.33 -15.32 16.75
C LYS A 526 30.90 -13.99 17.25
N GLY A 527 31.13 -13.84 18.54
CA GLY A 527 31.68 -12.62 19.15
C GLY A 527 30.73 -11.42 19.08
N LEU A 528 29.43 -11.64 18.91
CA LEU A 528 28.42 -10.58 18.92
C LEU A 528 28.13 -10.11 20.35
N LEU A 529 28.24 -11.01 21.33
CA LEU A 529 28.06 -10.74 22.75
C LEU A 529 29.15 -11.47 23.56
N ASP A 530 29.54 -10.89 24.68
CA ASP A 530 30.30 -11.64 25.69
C ASP A 530 29.37 -12.59 26.47
N LYS A 531 29.96 -13.53 27.21
CA LYS A 531 29.20 -14.55 27.93
C LYS A 531 28.29 -13.94 29.00
N ASP A 532 28.78 -12.94 29.73
CA ASP A 532 28.04 -12.28 30.81
C ASP A 532 26.86 -11.44 30.29
N ALA A 533 26.97 -10.82 29.10
CA ALA A 533 25.87 -10.14 28.44
C ALA A 533 24.86 -11.13 27.86
N ALA A 534 25.33 -12.22 27.27
CA ALA A 534 24.46 -13.26 26.71
C ALA A 534 23.61 -13.94 27.79
N ASP A 535 24.18 -14.22 28.97
CA ASP A 535 23.48 -14.83 30.11
C ASP A 535 22.43 -13.90 30.75
N ARG A 536 22.52 -12.58 30.49
CA ARG A 536 21.51 -11.60 30.95
C ARG A 536 20.29 -11.50 30.03
N LEU A 537 20.35 -12.06 28.82
CA LEU A 537 19.25 -11.98 27.88
C LEU A 537 18.09 -12.90 28.28
N ASN A 538 16.88 -12.34 28.25
CA ASN A 538 15.67 -13.14 28.35
C ASN A 538 15.39 -13.90 27.03
N GLU A 539 14.44 -14.86 27.05
CA GLU A 539 14.13 -15.68 25.87
C GLU A 539 13.68 -14.83 24.66
N PHE A 540 12.85 -13.81 24.90
CA PHE A 540 12.37 -12.91 23.87
C PHE A 540 13.51 -12.12 23.19
N GLU A 541 14.46 -11.62 23.97
CA GLU A 541 15.66 -10.95 23.46
C GLU A 541 16.55 -11.93 22.69
N CYS A 542 16.65 -13.18 23.15
CA CYS A 542 17.39 -14.23 22.45
C CYS A 542 16.81 -14.51 21.05
N TYR A 543 15.48 -14.57 20.91
CA TYR A 543 14.85 -14.76 19.60
C TYR A 543 15.09 -13.57 18.67
N ASN A 544 15.13 -12.35 19.19
CA ASN A 544 15.41 -11.15 18.39
C ASN A 544 16.88 -11.04 17.93
N LEU A 545 17.80 -11.86 18.45
CA LEU A 545 19.18 -11.94 17.97
C LEU A 545 19.27 -12.35 16.49
N ILE A 546 18.24 -13.03 15.95
CA ILE A 546 18.23 -13.42 14.53
C ILE A 546 18.33 -12.23 13.58
N PHE A 547 17.93 -11.03 14.03
CA PHE A 547 18.02 -9.81 13.27
C PHE A 547 19.31 -9.02 13.50
N ALA A 548 20.23 -9.53 14.33
CA ALA A 548 21.50 -8.86 14.57
C ALA A 548 22.40 -8.95 13.32
N PRO A 549 23.10 -7.87 12.92
CA PRO A 549 24.00 -7.89 11.77
C PRO A 549 25.04 -9.02 11.89
N GLY A 550 25.21 -9.81 10.83
CA GLY A 550 26.14 -10.94 10.81
C GLY A 550 25.69 -12.16 11.64
N PHE A 551 24.53 -12.11 12.29
CA PHE A 551 23.93 -13.28 12.90
C PHE A 551 23.28 -14.15 11.83
N SER A 552 23.82 -15.36 11.66
CA SER A 552 23.27 -16.41 10.82
C SER A 552 23.58 -17.74 11.46
N THR A 553 22.61 -18.64 11.48
CA THR A 553 22.76 -19.97 12.06
C THR A 553 23.43 -20.96 11.11
N LYS A 554 23.60 -20.62 9.82
CA LYS A 554 24.27 -21.43 8.80
C LYS A 554 25.78 -21.18 8.81
N THR A 555 26.56 -22.26 8.66
CA THR A 555 28.03 -22.26 8.52
C THR A 555 28.48 -22.00 7.07
N GLU A 556 27.61 -22.25 6.09
CA GLU A 556 27.87 -21.99 4.67
C GLU A 556 26.93 -20.89 4.15
N ILE A 557 27.47 -20.01 3.32
CA ILE A 557 26.71 -19.02 2.56
C ILE A 557 26.06 -19.80 1.41
N SER A 558 24.73 -19.94 1.40
CA SER A 558 24.07 -20.61 0.27
C SER A 558 24.03 -19.70 -0.95
N ASP A 559 24.51 -20.19 -2.09
CA ASP A 559 24.63 -19.45 -3.37
C ASP A 559 23.29 -19.06 -4.04
N VAL A 560 22.13 -19.36 -3.43
CA VAL A 560 20.80 -19.09 -4.01
C VAL A 560 20.28 -17.68 -3.68
N SER A 561 21.12 -16.78 -3.16
CA SER A 561 20.75 -15.38 -2.91
C SER A 561 21.89 -14.44 -3.27
N GLY A 562 22.10 -14.22 -4.56
CA GLY A 562 23.05 -13.26 -5.12
C GLY A 562 22.78 -11.78 -4.78
N ARG A 563 22.01 -11.49 -3.72
CA ARG A 563 21.77 -10.14 -3.19
C ARG A 563 22.03 -10.00 -1.69
N GLY A 564 22.53 -11.03 -1.00
CA GLY A 564 23.01 -10.90 0.39
C GLY A 564 21.94 -10.46 1.40
N VAL A 565 20.71 -10.98 1.29
CA VAL A 565 19.60 -10.56 2.17
C VAL A 565 19.54 -11.44 3.41
N GLY A 566 20.22 -11.01 4.47
CA GLY A 566 20.06 -11.57 5.82
C GLY A 566 18.79 -11.06 6.51
N MET A 567 18.49 -11.64 7.68
CA MET A 567 17.39 -11.15 8.55
C MET A 567 17.65 -9.74 9.08
N ASP A 568 18.90 -9.32 9.15
CA ASP A 568 19.30 -7.94 9.42
C ASP A 568 18.79 -6.94 8.34
N VAL A 569 18.80 -7.33 7.07
CA VAL A 569 18.24 -6.51 5.98
C VAL A 569 16.73 -6.37 6.12
N VAL A 570 16.02 -7.43 6.53
CA VAL A 570 14.58 -7.39 6.81
C VAL A 570 14.27 -6.40 7.93
N LYS A 571 14.98 -6.48 9.06
CA LYS A 571 14.80 -5.53 10.17
C LYS A 571 15.11 -4.10 9.76
N THR A 572 16.14 -3.90 8.94
CA THR A 572 16.54 -2.58 8.44
C THR A 572 15.45 -1.99 7.53
N LYS A 573 14.94 -2.75 6.56
CA LYS A 573 13.84 -2.33 5.68
C LYS A 573 12.57 -1.99 6.47
N ILE A 574 12.20 -2.82 7.44
CA ILE A 574 11.02 -2.56 8.29
C ILE A 574 11.22 -1.31 9.15
N SER A 575 12.41 -1.10 9.70
CA SER A 575 12.72 0.09 10.51
C SER A 575 12.73 1.38 9.68
N GLN A 576 13.12 1.31 8.39
CA GLN A 576 13.03 2.44 7.44
C GLN A 576 11.59 2.85 7.13
N LEU A 577 10.64 1.93 7.31
CA LEU A 577 9.20 2.18 7.18
C LEU A 577 8.58 2.60 8.52
N ASN A 578 9.41 2.98 9.49
CA ASN A 578 9.01 3.29 10.87
C ASN A 578 8.26 2.13 11.55
N GLY A 579 8.47 0.91 11.05
CA GLY A 579 7.89 -0.29 11.60
C GLY A 579 8.78 -0.93 12.66
N THR A 580 8.20 -1.87 13.38
CA THR A 580 8.92 -2.76 14.29
C THR A 580 8.70 -4.21 13.85
N VAL A 581 9.70 -5.05 14.06
CA VAL A 581 9.61 -6.49 13.84
C VAL A 581 10.05 -7.21 15.10
N ASN A 582 9.22 -8.15 15.56
CA ASN A 582 9.46 -8.94 16.77
C ASN A 582 9.22 -10.41 16.48
N VAL A 583 9.95 -11.27 17.18
CA VAL A 583 9.85 -12.72 17.04
C VAL A 583 9.42 -13.33 18.37
N PHE A 584 8.39 -14.16 18.30
CA PHE A 584 7.92 -15.00 19.39
C PHE A 584 8.09 -16.45 18.95
N SER A 585 8.69 -17.30 19.76
CA SER A 585 8.90 -18.69 19.39
C SER A 585 8.91 -19.57 20.62
N GLN A 586 8.47 -20.81 20.44
CA GLN A 586 8.57 -21.82 21.47
C GLN A 586 8.99 -23.15 20.85
N LYS A 587 10.05 -23.73 21.41
CA LYS A 587 10.59 -25.01 20.96
C LYS A 587 9.50 -26.08 20.92
N GLY A 588 9.34 -26.71 19.76
CA GLY A 588 8.34 -27.72 19.46
C GLY A 588 6.96 -27.20 19.06
N GLN A 589 6.66 -25.91 19.21
CA GLN A 589 5.33 -25.33 18.90
C GLN A 589 5.33 -24.38 17.70
N GLY A 590 6.51 -23.98 17.23
CA GLY A 590 6.67 -23.12 16.06
C GLY A 590 7.07 -21.69 16.41
N SER A 591 6.92 -20.78 15.45
CA SER A 591 7.30 -19.37 15.62
C SER A 591 6.22 -18.44 15.07
N LYS A 592 6.12 -17.25 15.66
CA LYS A 592 5.28 -16.15 15.22
C LYS A 592 6.15 -14.91 15.08
N ILE A 593 6.25 -14.40 13.86
CA ILE A 593 6.91 -13.14 13.54
C ILE A 593 5.84 -12.08 13.39
N VAL A 594 5.98 -10.97 14.09
CA VAL A 594 5.03 -9.86 14.11
C VAL A 594 5.70 -8.61 13.61
N ILE A 595 5.14 -8.02 12.55
CA ILE A 595 5.56 -6.75 11.97
C ILE A 595 4.45 -5.74 12.28
N LYS A 596 4.81 -4.62 12.89
CA LYS A 596 3.88 -3.53 13.18
C LYS A 596 4.36 -2.30 12.43
N VAL A 597 3.56 -1.78 11.51
CA VAL A 597 3.88 -0.62 10.66
C VAL A 597 2.75 0.41 10.77
N PRO A 598 3.05 1.72 10.74
CA PRO A 598 2.03 2.75 10.83
C PRO A 598 1.15 2.81 9.56
N LEU A 599 -0.11 3.20 9.70
CA LEU A 599 -1.06 3.37 8.59
C LEU A 599 -0.83 4.67 7.80
N THR A 600 -0.23 5.67 8.43
CA THR A 600 -0.11 7.03 7.89
C THR A 600 1.26 7.32 7.27
N LEU A 601 1.37 8.44 6.54
CA LEU A 601 2.63 9.16 6.33
C LEU A 601 3.40 9.18 7.65
N ALA A 602 4.72 8.97 7.58
CA ALA A 602 5.59 8.89 8.74
C ALA A 602 5.67 10.26 9.46
N ILE A 603 4.64 10.59 10.26
CA ILE A 603 4.64 11.70 11.20
C ILE A 603 5.33 11.20 12.46
N MET A 604 6.35 11.91 12.89
CA MET A 604 7.10 11.54 14.09
C MET A 604 7.23 12.76 15.01
N PRO A 605 7.00 12.61 16.32
CA PRO A 605 7.38 13.63 17.28
C PRO A 605 8.91 13.67 17.38
N THR A 606 9.47 14.86 17.21
CA THR A 606 10.92 15.09 17.25
C THR A 606 11.26 16.23 18.20
N LEU A 607 12.46 16.21 18.75
CA LEU A 607 13.07 17.33 19.45
C LEU A 607 13.95 18.10 18.45
N MET A 608 13.54 19.32 18.15
CA MET A 608 14.23 20.24 17.25
C MET A 608 15.39 20.92 17.97
N VAL A 609 16.57 20.84 17.37
CA VAL A 609 17.81 21.42 17.87
C VAL A 609 18.51 22.21 16.77
N MET A 610 19.17 23.30 17.14
CA MET A 610 20.01 24.06 16.22
C MET A 610 21.47 23.81 16.53
N LEU A 611 22.27 23.64 15.48
CA LEU A 611 23.72 23.69 15.52
C LEU A 611 24.15 24.84 14.61
N ASP A 612 24.70 25.88 15.21
CA ASP A 612 24.95 27.15 14.52
C ASP A 612 23.67 27.69 13.85
N ASN A 613 23.63 27.74 12.51
CA ASN A 613 22.45 28.14 11.75
C ASN A 613 21.73 26.97 11.04
N GLN A 614 22.04 25.72 11.41
CA GLN A 614 21.46 24.52 10.79
C GLN A 614 20.51 23.79 11.76
N ALA A 615 19.36 23.37 11.24
CA ALA A 615 18.33 22.66 12.00
C ALA A 615 18.51 21.14 11.92
N PHE A 616 18.45 20.49 13.08
CA PHE A 616 18.47 19.03 13.21
C PHE A 616 17.34 18.58 14.14
N ALA A 617 16.94 17.33 14.02
CA ALA A 617 15.83 16.77 14.77
C ALA A 617 16.20 15.40 15.36
N PHE A 618 15.99 15.23 16.67
CA PHE A 618 16.08 13.92 17.32
C PHE A 618 14.69 13.28 17.40
N PRO A 619 14.52 12.00 17.06
CA PRO A 619 13.30 11.26 17.38
C PRO A 619 13.01 11.35 18.88
N LEU A 620 11.83 11.86 19.26
CA LEU A 620 11.50 12.11 20.68
C LEU A 620 11.48 10.81 21.48
N VAL A 621 11.14 9.68 20.85
CA VAL A 621 11.20 8.34 21.45
C VAL A 621 12.58 7.97 21.99
N ASN A 622 13.65 8.54 21.43
CA ASN A 622 15.01 8.31 21.88
C ASN A 622 15.45 9.30 22.97
N VAL A 623 14.69 10.38 23.21
CA VAL A 623 15.03 11.45 24.14
C VAL A 623 14.51 11.13 25.54
N ASN A 624 15.41 11.08 26.52
CA ASN A 624 15.04 10.84 27.92
C ASN A 624 14.85 12.13 28.69
N GLU A 625 15.89 12.97 28.71
CA GLU A 625 15.95 14.17 29.54
C GLU A 625 16.80 15.23 28.82
N ILE A 626 16.52 16.50 29.08
CA ILE A 626 17.26 17.64 28.53
C ILE A 626 17.69 18.51 29.70
N PHE A 627 18.95 18.95 29.71
CA PHE A 627 19.46 19.83 30.76
C PHE A 627 20.39 20.90 30.18
N HIS A 628 20.48 22.01 30.90
CA HIS A 628 21.47 23.04 30.62
C HIS A 628 22.76 22.69 31.37
N LEU A 629 23.89 22.70 30.67
CA LEU A 629 25.18 22.34 31.24
C LEU A 629 26.15 23.51 31.07
N ASP A 630 26.76 23.89 32.19
CA ASP A 630 28.01 24.62 32.21
C ASP A 630 29.14 23.67 31.81
N LEU A 631 29.64 23.84 30.58
CA LEU A 631 30.63 22.96 29.95
C LEU A 631 32.01 23.07 30.62
N SER A 632 32.20 24.02 31.56
CA SER A 632 33.39 24.05 32.42
C SER A 632 33.41 22.96 33.50
N ARG A 633 32.29 22.26 33.72
CA ARG A 633 32.13 21.22 34.75
C ARG A 633 32.19 19.79 34.20
N THR A 634 32.65 19.61 32.96
CA THR A 634 32.82 18.27 32.38
C THR A 634 34.03 17.56 33.00
N ASN A 635 33.94 16.24 33.13
CA ASN A 635 35.07 15.40 33.50
C ASN A 635 35.55 14.64 32.26
N VAL A 636 36.81 14.19 32.26
CA VAL A 636 37.34 13.34 31.19
C VAL A 636 37.73 12.00 31.78
N VAL A 637 37.18 10.92 31.24
CA VAL A 637 37.50 9.53 31.62
C VAL A 637 37.89 8.78 30.36
N ASP A 638 39.09 8.17 30.35
CA ASP A 638 39.65 7.45 29.19
C ASP A 638 39.65 8.25 27.86
N GLY A 639 39.79 9.57 27.96
CA GLY A 639 39.80 10.48 26.80
C GLY A 639 38.41 10.84 26.27
N GLN A 640 37.34 10.34 26.89
CA GLN A 640 35.96 10.70 26.59
C GLN A 640 35.46 11.73 27.61
N GLU A 641 34.84 12.81 27.14
CA GLU A 641 34.16 13.76 28.03
C GLU A 641 32.91 13.09 28.61
N VAL A 642 32.74 13.21 29.93
CA VAL A 642 31.63 12.62 30.68
C VAL A 642 31.00 13.65 31.61
N VAL A 643 29.70 13.51 31.83
CA VAL A 643 28.93 14.30 32.79
C VAL A 643 28.29 13.37 33.82
N ILE A 644 28.30 13.78 35.09
CA ILE A 644 27.68 13.00 36.17
C ILE A 644 26.24 13.48 36.34
N VAL A 645 25.27 12.60 36.05
CA VAL A 645 23.84 12.86 36.23
C VAL A 645 23.28 11.80 37.17
N ARG A 646 22.78 12.22 38.33
CA ARG A 646 22.24 11.34 39.40
C ARG A 646 23.21 10.19 39.74
N ASP A 647 24.47 10.55 40.03
CA ASP A 647 25.55 9.62 40.39
C ASP A 647 25.95 8.59 39.30
N LYS A 648 25.49 8.80 38.06
CA LYS A 648 25.90 8.00 36.90
C LYS A 648 26.74 8.83 35.94
N ALA A 649 27.89 8.32 35.53
CA ALA A 649 28.70 8.93 34.49
C ALA A 649 28.10 8.63 33.11
N LEU A 650 27.78 9.67 32.36
CA LEU A 650 27.25 9.58 31.00
C LEU A 650 28.28 10.13 30.01
N PRO A 651 28.60 9.41 28.93
CA PRO A 651 29.47 9.93 27.89
C PRO A 651 28.79 11.08 27.14
N LEU A 652 29.57 12.12 26.87
CA LEU A 652 29.13 13.38 26.28
C LEU A 652 29.76 13.56 24.89
N PHE A 653 28.95 13.89 23.89
CA PHE A 653 29.36 14.11 22.51
C PHE A 653 28.93 15.47 22.01
N TYR A 654 29.82 16.20 21.35
CA TYR A 654 29.50 17.51 20.79
C TYR A 654 29.02 17.35 19.35
N LEU A 655 27.72 17.50 19.15
CA LEU A 655 27.08 17.23 17.87
C LEU A 655 27.59 18.17 16.77
N LYS A 656 27.83 19.44 17.12
CA LYS A 656 28.39 20.47 16.23
C LYS A 656 29.74 20.04 15.62
N ARG A 657 30.58 19.34 16.38
CA ARG A 657 31.91 18.87 15.91
C ARG A 657 31.79 17.80 14.81
N TRP A 658 30.67 17.09 14.76
CA TRP A 658 30.44 16.02 13.79
C TRP A 658 29.70 16.51 12.55
N LEU A 659 28.67 17.34 12.74
CA LEU A 659 27.71 17.64 11.68
C LEU A 659 27.95 18.96 10.96
N VAL A 660 28.73 19.88 11.54
CA VAL A 660 28.99 21.21 10.95
C VAL A 660 30.48 21.35 10.60
N PRO A 661 30.89 21.00 9.36
CA PRO A 661 32.27 21.20 8.91
C PRO A 661 32.64 22.69 8.98
N GLN A 662 33.86 23.00 9.43
CA GLN A 662 34.39 24.37 9.60
C GLN A 662 33.79 25.23 10.73
N ALA A 663 32.95 24.67 11.60
CA ALA A 663 32.53 25.37 12.81
C ALA A 663 33.76 25.82 13.63
N TYR A 664 33.85 27.11 13.99
CA TYR A 664 34.87 27.60 14.91
C TYR A 664 34.62 27.01 16.30
N HIS A 665 35.63 26.31 16.84
CA HIS A 665 35.56 25.63 18.13
C HIS A 665 36.06 26.54 19.27
N GLU A 666 35.55 27.77 19.36
CA GLU A 666 35.81 28.56 20.56
C GLU A 666 35.05 27.97 21.73
N GLY A 667 35.70 27.97 22.91
CA GLY A 667 35.26 27.31 24.13
C GLY A 667 33.86 27.75 24.56
N GLN A 668 32.86 27.04 24.04
CA GLN A 668 31.47 27.12 24.44
C GLN A 668 31.42 26.86 25.94
N ARG A 669 31.12 27.90 26.73
CA ARG A 669 31.09 27.81 28.20
C ARG A 669 29.77 27.23 28.70
N GLU A 670 28.71 27.40 27.93
CA GLU A 670 27.37 26.90 28.22
C GLU A 670 26.82 26.21 26.98
N GLY A 671 26.08 25.13 27.19
CA GLY A 671 25.43 24.37 26.13
C GLY A 671 24.23 23.61 26.66
N HIS A 672 23.40 23.13 25.74
CA HIS A 672 22.29 22.25 26.07
C HIS A 672 22.69 20.80 25.85
N VAL A 673 22.37 19.93 26.79
CA VAL A 673 22.64 18.49 26.69
C VAL A 673 21.35 17.73 26.57
N VAL A 674 21.24 16.94 25.49
CA VAL A 674 20.14 16.03 25.23
C VAL A 674 20.60 14.62 25.59
N ILE A 675 19.98 14.00 26.60
CA ILE A 675 20.24 12.60 26.95
C ILE A 675 19.38 11.71 26.08
N LEU A 676 20.03 10.80 25.35
CA LEU A 676 19.38 9.79 24.52
C LEU A 676 19.61 8.39 25.08
N THR A 677 18.65 7.49 24.87
CA THR A 677 18.84 6.05 25.08
C THR A 677 19.11 5.37 23.76
N VAL A 678 20.19 4.58 23.70
CA VAL A 678 20.52 3.72 22.56
C VAL A 678 20.73 2.31 23.09
N GLY A 679 19.77 1.43 22.81
CA GLY A 679 19.73 0.10 23.41
C GLY A 679 19.63 0.19 24.94
N SER A 680 20.61 -0.35 25.65
CA SER A 680 20.70 -0.30 27.12
C SER A 680 21.54 0.87 27.65
N GLN A 681 22.19 1.63 26.77
CA GLN A 681 23.12 2.70 27.14
C GLN A 681 22.45 4.07 27.06
N ARG A 682 22.91 4.98 27.92
CA ARG A 682 22.50 6.39 27.92
C ARG A 682 23.69 7.26 27.55
N ILE A 683 23.45 8.24 26.69
CA ILE A 683 24.49 9.12 26.14
C ILE A 683 23.98 10.55 26.12
N GLY A 684 24.88 11.53 26.23
CA GLY A 684 24.55 12.95 26.14
C GLY A 684 25.08 13.57 24.85
N PHE A 685 24.24 14.34 24.15
CA PHE A 685 24.65 15.19 23.03
C PHE A 685 24.60 16.67 23.42
N VAL A 686 25.70 17.37 23.25
CA VAL A 686 25.77 18.83 23.37
C VAL A 686 25.29 19.47 22.07
N VAL A 687 24.31 20.37 22.18
CA VAL A 687 23.74 21.16 21.10
C VAL A 687 23.75 22.65 21.47
N ASP A 688 23.71 23.52 20.44
CA ASP A 688 23.83 24.97 20.65
C ASP A 688 22.52 25.54 21.20
N GLN A 689 21.39 25.17 20.61
CA GLN A 689 20.07 25.63 21.04
C GLN A 689 19.03 24.51 20.92
N LEU A 690 18.05 24.56 21.83
CA LEU A 690 16.84 23.75 21.78
C LEU A 690 15.71 24.63 21.26
N VAL A 691 15.10 24.24 20.14
CA VAL A 691 13.92 24.93 19.61
C VAL A 691 12.67 24.43 20.36
N GLY A 692 12.58 23.11 20.56
CA GLY A 692 11.48 22.47 21.26
C GLY A 692 11.05 21.17 20.59
N GLN A 693 10.03 20.51 21.13
CA GLN A 693 9.39 19.39 20.45
C GLN A 693 8.66 19.90 19.21
N GLU A 694 8.63 19.18 18.08
CA GLU A 694 7.77 19.40 16.91
C GLU A 694 7.34 18.06 16.30
N GLU A 695 6.10 17.98 15.83
CA GLU A 695 5.66 16.85 15.00
C GLU A 695 6.00 17.16 13.55
N VAL A 696 6.74 16.24 12.94
CA VAL A 696 7.32 16.46 11.61
C VAL A 696 7.01 15.30 10.69
N VAL A 697 6.77 15.59 9.40
CA VAL A 697 6.62 14.56 8.37
C VAL A 697 8.01 14.17 7.88
N ILE A 698 8.37 12.91 8.05
CA ILE A 698 9.66 12.37 7.59
C ILE A 698 9.58 12.13 6.09
N LYS A 699 10.44 12.81 5.34
CA LYS A 699 10.70 12.51 3.94
C LYS A 699 12.00 11.69 3.84
N PRO A 700 12.00 10.52 3.19
CA PRO A 700 13.22 9.75 3.00
C PRO A 700 14.22 10.56 2.17
N LEU A 701 15.51 10.37 2.45
CA LEU A 701 16.57 10.99 1.66
C LEU A 701 16.61 10.35 0.27
N GLY A 702 16.64 11.17 -0.79
CA GLY A 702 16.67 10.68 -2.18
C GLY A 702 17.89 9.80 -2.48
N LYS A 703 17.88 9.10 -3.63
CA LYS A 703 18.89 8.08 -4.01
C LYS A 703 20.36 8.52 -3.83
N MET A 704 20.68 9.79 -4.06
CA MET A 704 22.04 10.32 -3.90
C MET A 704 22.48 10.50 -2.44
N LEU A 705 21.53 10.64 -1.51
CA LEU A 705 21.75 10.86 -0.08
C LEU A 705 21.35 9.64 0.77
N GLN A 706 20.85 8.58 0.13
CA GLN A 706 20.47 7.34 0.79
C GLN A 706 21.71 6.69 1.43
N GLY A 707 21.59 6.31 2.70
CA GLY A 707 22.70 5.71 3.46
C GLY A 707 23.71 6.72 4.03
N THR A 708 23.40 8.02 4.01
CA THR A 708 24.22 9.04 4.69
C THR A 708 24.33 8.70 6.19
N PRO A 709 25.54 8.42 6.72
CA PRO A 709 25.69 7.96 8.10
C PRO A 709 25.20 9.01 9.11
N GLY A 710 24.32 8.58 10.00
CA GLY A 710 23.76 9.43 11.06
C GLY A 710 22.49 10.20 10.68
N MET A 711 21.96 9.99 9.47
CA MET A 711 20.72 10.63 9.01
C MET A 711 19.65 9.56 8.71
N SER A 712 18.46 9.73 9.29
CA SER A 712 17.29 8.88 9.03
C SER A 712 16.40 9.44 7.92
N GLY A 713 16.43 10.75 7.70
CA GLY A 713 15.48 11.44 6.82
C GLY A 713 15.66 12.95 6.89
N ALA A 714 14.79 13.67 6.18
CA ALA A 714 14.67 15.12 6.28
C ALA A 714 13.22 15.51 6.49
N THR A 715 13.00 16.71 7.01
CA THR A 715 11.67 17.30 7.12
C THR A 715 11.71 18.79 6.84
N ILE A 716 10.55 19.37 6.60
CA ILE A 716 10.35 20.80 6.44
C ILE A 716 9.71 21.29 7.73
N THR A 717 10.37 22.20 8.43
CA THR A 717 9.86 22.79 9.67
C THR A 717 8.73 23.77 9.38
N GLY A 718 7.95 24.14 10.40
CA GLY A 718 6.81 25.04 10.21
C GLY A 718 7.17 26.41 9.62
N ASP A 719 8.43 26.85 9.74
CA ASP A 719 8.98 28.09 9.15
C ASP A 719 9.60 27.91 7.76
N GLY A 720 9.46 26.72 7.15
CA GLY A 720 9.91 26.41 5.79
C GLY A 720 11.39 26.04 5.67
N ARG A 721 12.13 25.91 6.78
CA ARG A 721 13.51 25.42 6.77
C ARG A 721 13.55 23.91 6.62
N ILE A 722 14.65 23.40 6.08
CA ILE A 722 14.91 21.96 6.04
C ILE A 722 15.64 21.57 7.32
N ALA A 723 15.12 20.57 8.03
CA ALA A 723 15.77 19.95 9.17
C ALA A 723 16.12 18.49 8.87
N LEU A 724 17.33 18.08 9.25
CA LEU A 724 17.78 16.69 9.11
C LEU A 724 17.44 15.88 10.35
N ILE A 725 16.83 14.71 10.16
CA ILE A 725 16.43 13.81 11.24
C ILE A 725 17.58 12.85 11.51
N LEU A 726 18.00 12.79 12.77
CA LEU A 726 19.20 12.07 13.19
C LEU A 726 18.93 10.59 13.49
N ASP A 727 19.72 9.72 12.88
CA ASP A 727 19.83 8.30 13.23
C ASP A 727 20.98 8.11 14.24
N VAL A 728 20.62 8.13 15.52
CA VAL A 728 21.58 8.13 16.63
C VAL A 728 22.50 6.88 16.63
N PRO A 729 21.98 5.63 16.53
CA PRO A 729 22.83 4.45 16.39
C PRO A 729 23.88 4.55 15.28
N SER A 730 23.47 4.92 14.07
CA SER A 730 24.39 5.03 12.92
C SER A 730 25.39 6.16 13.09
N MET A 731 24.97 7.27 13.71
CA MET A 731 25.84 8.41 14.00
C MET A 731 26.95 8.03 14.97
N LEU A 732 26.63 7.34 16.07
CA LEU A 732 27.62 6.85 17.03
C LEU A 732 28.62 5.91 16.36
N LYS A 733 28.13 4.93 15.60
CA LYS A 733 28.98 3.96 14.89
C LYS A 733 29.99 4.64 13.95
N ARG A 734 29.61 5.77 13.34
CA ARG A 734 30.46 6.52 12.41
C ARG A 734 31.45 7.45 13.10
N TYR A 735 31.01 8.19 14.11
CA TYR A 735 31.75 9.33 14.65
C TYR A 735 32.38 9.08 16.03
N ALA A 736 31.83 8.18 16.84
CA ALA A 736 32.44 7.83 18.11
C ALA A 736 33.58 6.82 17.87
N ARG A 737 34.83 7.22 18.16
CA ARG A 737 35.97 6.30 18.13
C ARG A 737 35.88 5.37 19.34
N ARG A 738 35.62 4.07 19.08
CA ARG A 738 35.26 3.03 20.06
C ARG A 738 34.03 3.41 20.89
N PHE A 739 32.87 3.11 20.29
CA PHE A 739 31.63 2.85 21.01
C PHE A 739 31.41 1.34 21.08
#